data_AF-A0A3M0ZQ55-F1
#
_entry.id   AF-A0A3M0ZQ55-F1
#
_cell.length_a   1.000
_cell.length_b   1.000
_cell.length_c   1.000
_cell.angle_alpha   90.00
_cell.angle_beta   90.00
_cell.angle_gamma   90.00
#
_symmetry.space_group_name_H-M   'P 1'
#
loop_
_entity.id
_entity.type
_entity.pdbx_description
1 polymer ?
#
loop_
_entity_poly.entity_id
_entity_poly.type
_entity_poly.pdbx_seq_one_letter_code
_entity_poly.pdbx_strand_id
1 'polypeptide(L)'
;MWQDESVFILKDLYPVSDGHMLVIPKRHVATWFDATPEERAALVRGIDEARRAIERERTPDGYNIGINVGEAAGQTVFHLHVHVIPRYHGDVENPRGGVRHVIRSRGDYLGDRVEEASPAYVQHEFVAHAPHGRGLVAGGDDPLLEHLAAELVYAERFDMAVAFILPSGLELLAPYIEDLLARGGSLRVVTGDYLDATDPGALQRLLDVTEPYRENVELRVFECGSDRTFHPKAYIVHRRAGRGTAFVGSSNLTRTALASGVEWNYRVIDRRDRDGFESVAQEFERLLRHEATRPLTEAWIAAYRERRAAPSIVFPAGMDAGQEEPATPPPDEFEPPPEPHEVQREALAALERTRSEGNRAGLVVLATGLGKTWLAAFDSHRPQFQKILFIAHREDILAQARATFRRIRPEARINLYGARHEHRAADVVLASIQMLSRRSRLASFGRREFDYVVVDEFHHAHAASYRRVIEYFEPAFLLGLTATPERSDGGDILALCQENLVYRCDLWEGIRRGLLSPFRYYGVPDDVDYQNIPWRGHRFDEKQLTRHVATLARAENALEQYRKRAGKRTLAFCCSVRHADFMRDFFRAKGLRAASVHSGASSDPRALSLQRLAAGDIDVVFAVDMFNEGVDVPEIDTVMMLRPTESRL
;
A
#
# COMPACT_ATOMS: atom_id res chain seq x y z
N MET A 1 35.25 45.24 23.73
CA MET A 1 34.56 45.18 25.03
C MET A 1 34.26 46.60 25.45
N TRP A 2 32.98 46.94 25.57
CA TRP A 2 32.54 48.22 26.12
C TRP A 2 31.99 47.97 27.52
N GLN A 3 32.16 48.92 28.44
CA GLN A 3 31.62 48.82 29.79
C GLN A 3 31.24 50.20 30.30
N ASP A 4 30.21 50.26 31.13
CA ASP A 4 29.92 51.41 31.99
C ASP A 4 30.00 51.01 33.47
N GLU A 5 29.47 51.82 34.38
CA GLU A 5 29.49 51.51 35.82
C GLU A 5 28.66 50.28 36.20
N SER A 6 27.71 49.86 35.37
CA SER A 6 26.68 48.86 35.71
C SER A 6 26.69 47.61 34.82
N VAL A 7 27.14 47.70 33.55
CA VAL A 7 27.10 46.59 32.59
C VAL A 7 28.39 46.41 31.79
N PHE A 8 28.59 45.19 31.27
CA PHE A 8 29.57 44.80 30.26
C PHE A 8 28.86 44.52 28.93
N ILE A 9 29.46 44.92 27.81
CA ILE A 9 29.05 44.54 26.45
C ILE A 9 30.19 43.79 25.76
N LEU A 10 29.90 42.55 25.38
CA LEU A 10 30.86 41.59 24.82
C LEU A 10 30.31 40.98 23.53
N LYS A 11 31.21 40.53 22.64
CA LYS A 11 30.82 39.68 21.51
C LYS A 11 30.55 38.27 22.02
N ASP A 12 29.52 37.61 21.51
CA ASP A 12 29.22 36.22 21.87
C ASP A 12 30.32 35.29 21.31
N LEU A 13 30.71 34.27 22.09
CA LEU A 13 31.70 33.27 21.70
C LEU A 13 31.14 32.26 20.69
N TYR A 14 29.83 32.06 20.69
CA TYR A 14 29.08 31.17 19.80
C TYR A 14 27.95 31.96 19.13
N PRO A 15 28.28 32.89 18.22
CA PRO A 15 27.31 33.80 17.65
C PRO A 15 26.26 33.07 16.81
N VAL A 16 24.97 33.36 17.05
CA VAL A 16 23.86 32.85 16.22
C VAL A 16 23.77 33.59 14.89
N SER A 17 24.31 34.80 14.81
CA SER A 17 24.43 35.63 13.62
C SER A 17 25.66 36.52 13.72
N ASP A 18 26.26 36.91 12.59
CA ASP A 18 27.47 37.74 12.57
C ASP A 18 27.22 39.10 13.22
N GLY A 19 27.96 39.40 14.29
CA GLY A 19 27.81 40.59 15.12
C GLY A 19 26.98 40.39 16.41
N HIS A 20 26.58 39.16 16.74
CA HIS A 20 25.88 38.86 18.00
C HIS A 20 26.66 39.35 19.24
N MET A 21 26.02 40.18 20.06
CA MET A 21 26.56 40.73 21.29
C MET A 21 25.73 40.37 22.53
N LEU A 22 26.38 40.37 23.69
CA LEU A 22 25.79 40.16 25.00
C LEU A 22 25.93 41.41 25.86
N VAL A 23 24.84 41.83 26.53
CA VAL A 23 24.83 42.88 27.55
C VAL A 23 24.62 42.24 28.92
N ILE A 24 25.56 42.41 29.84
CA ILE A 24 25.69 41.60 31.07
C ILE A 24 25.87 42.55 32.27
N PRO A 25 25.15 42.39 33.41
CA PRO A 25 25.39 43.21 34.57
C PRO A 25 26.72 42.85 35.22
N LYS A 26 27.39 43.84 35.83
CA LYS A 26 28.66 43.62 36.54
C LYS A 26 28.49 42.78 37.80
N ARG A 27 27.41 43.03 38.55
CA ARG A 27 27.04 42.24 39.72
C ARG A 27 26.45 40.92 39.26
N HIS A 28 26.95 39.81 39.82
CA HIS A 28 26.42 38.48 39.52
C HIS A 28 24.96 38.35 39.95
N VAL A 29 24.06 38.14 38.99
CA VAL A 29 22.63 37.89 39.20
C VAL A 29 22.19 36.80 38.24
N ALA A 30 21.48 35.79 38.73
CA ALA A 30 21.19 34.61 37.93
C ALA A 30 20.15 34.88 36.84
N THR A 31 19.11 35.65 37.17
CA THR A 31 17.96 35.88 36.29
C THR A 31 17.59 37.36 36.18
N TRP A 32 16.77 37.70 35.19
CA TRP A 32 16.19 39.05 35.06
C TRP A 32 15.43 39.47 36.32
N PHE A 33 14.82 38.51 37.02
CA PHE A 33 14.01 38.75 38.20
C PHE A 33 14.85 39.10 39.44
N ASP A 34 16.13 38.73 39.46
CA ASP A 34 17.07 39.00 40.56
C ASP A 34 17.79 40.36 40.42
N ALA A 35 17.69 41.00 39.24
CA ALA A 35 18.26 42.31 38.97
C ALA A 35 17.43 43.44 39.59
N THR A 36 18.08 44.47 40.12
CA THR A 36 17.39 45.67 40.65
C THR A 36 16.78 46.50 39.52
N PRO A 37 15.83 47.40 39.81
CA PRO A 37 15.28 48.32 38.81
C PRO A 37 16.35 49.13 38.06
N GLU A 38 17.38 49.57 38.78
CA GLU A 38 18.50 50.35 38.25
C GLU A 38 19.36 49.52 37.29
N GLU A 39 19.63 48.25 37.64
CA GLU A 39 20.38 47.32 36.80
C GLU A 39 19.60 46.95 35.54
N ARG A 40 18.29 46.72 35.65
CA ARG A 40 17.43 46.50 34.48
C ARG A 40 17.43 47.71 33.56
N ALA A 41 17.36 48.92 34.11
CA ALA A 41 17.45 50.15 33.31
C ALA A 41 18.82 50.29 32.63
N ALA A 42 19.92 49.90 33.30
CA ALA A 42 21.24 49.89 32.72
C ALA A 42 21.40 48.86 31.59
N LEU A 43 20.86 47.65 31.76
CA LEU A 43 20.83 46.61 30.72
C LEU A 43 20.06 47.08 29.49
N VAL A 44 18.91 47.73 29.68
CA VAL A 44 18.13 48.29 28.57
C VAL A 44 18.93 49.35 27.80
N ARG A 45 19.59 50.28 28.49
CA ARG A 45 20.49 51.26 27.83
C ARG A 45 21.65 50.59 27.11
N GLY A 46 22.19 49.51 27.68
CA GLY A 46 23.27 48.74 27.07
C GLY A 46 22.89 48.09 25.74
N ILE A 47 21.60 47.81 25.49
CA ILE A 47 21.14 47.29 24.18
C ILE A 47 21.38 48.33 23.07
N ASP A 48 21.08 49.60 23.32
CA ASP A 48 21.30 50.67 22.34
C ASP A 48 22.79 50.87 22.05
N GLU A 49 23.64 50.78 23.07
CA GLU A 49 25.10 50.85 22.90
C GLU A 49 25.65 49.63 22.15
N ALA A 50 25.13 48.44 22.40
CA ALA A 50 25.46 47.24 21.63
C ALA A 50 25.05 47.40 20.16
N ARG A 51 23.85 47.92 19.89
CA ARG A 51 23.38 48.21 18.52
C ARG A 51 24.31 49.19 17.80
N ARG A 52 24.65 50.32 18.45
CA ARG A 52 25.59 51.31 17.90
C ARG A 52 26.96 50.70 17.63
N ALA A 53 27.44 49.82 18.51
CA ALA A 53 28.70 49.13 18.30
C ALA A 53 28.66 48.19 17.09
N ILE A 54 27.56 47.46 16.90
CA ILE A 54 27.35 46.59 15.72
C ILE A 54 27.29 47.43 14.45
N GLU A 55 26.52 48.52 14.44
CA GLU A 55 26.31 49.40 13.27
C GLU A 55 27.60 50.14 12.82
N ARG A 56 28.64 50.23 13.65
CA ARG A 56 29.95 50.78 13.23
C ARG A 56 30.73 49.82 12.33
N GLU A 57 30.49 48.51 12.46
CA GLU A 57 31.25 47.46 11.77
C GLU A 57 30.40 46.70 10.75
N ARG A 58 29.07 46.79 10.81
CA ARG A 58 28.09 46.00 10.05
C ARG A 58 26.86 46.81 9.68
N THR A 59 26.09 46.33 8.71
CA THR A 59 24.81 46.92 8.25
C THR A 59 23.68 45.89 8.33
N PRO A 60 23.17 45.57 9.53
CA PRO A 60 22.07 44.61 9.67
C PRO A 60 20.71 45.18 9.25
N ASP A 61 19.84 44.30 8.76
CA ASP A 61 18.49 44.61 8.29
C ASP A 61 17.44 44.58 9.43
N GLY A 62 17.81 44.03 10.58
CA GLY A 62 16.96 43.98 11.77
C GLY A 62 17.68 43.40 12.99
N TYR A 63 16.95 43.23 14.09
CA TYR A 63 17.51 42.68 15.33
C TYR A 63 16.53 41.75 16.05
N ASN A 64 17.06 40.73 16.71
CA ASN A 64 16.37 40.03 17.79
C ASN A 64 17.07 40.32 19.11
N ILE A 65 16.28 40.65 20.12
CA ILE A 65 16.75 40.92 21.48
C ILE A 65 16.07 39.92 22.40
N GLY A 66 16.84 39.19 23.21
CA GLY A 66 16.31 38.09 24.01
C GLY A 66 17.07 37.85 25.31
N ILE A 67 16.38 37.25 26.29
CA ILE A 67 16.94 36.83 27.57
C ILE A 67 16.38 35.44 27.88
N ASN A 68 17.24 34.48 28.17
CA ASN A 68 16.83 33.17 28.64
C ASN A 68 16.88 33.14 30.18
N VAL A 69 15.80 32.74 30.82
CA VAL A 69 15.71 32.65 32.29
C VAL A 69 15.37 31.22 32.70
N GLY A 70 16.33 30.56 33.36
CA GLY A 70 16.24 29.18 33.79
C GLY A 70 16.64 28.16 32.71
N GLU A 71 17.00 26.96 33.16
CA GLU A 71 17.49 25.87 32.30
C GLU A 71 16.47 25.50 31.21
N ALA A 72 15.18 25.45 31.56
CA ALA A 72 14.11 25.12 30.63
C ALA A 72 13.95 26.13 29.48
N ALA A 73 14.38 27.38 29.68
CA ALA A 73 14.43 28.41 28.64
C ALA A 73 15.75 28.40 27.85
N GLY A 74 16.63 27.43 28.09
CA GLY A 74 17.93 27.31 27.44
C GLY A 74 19.03 28.15 28.08
N GLN A 75 18.86 28.64 29.32
CA GLN A 75 19.93 29.32 30.04
C GLN A 75 20.99 28.30 30.49
N THR A 76 22.16 28.35 29.87
CA THR A 76 23.31 27.46 30.18
C THR A 76 24.34 28.14 31.08
N VAL A 77 24.37 29.48 31.07
CA VAL A 77 25.18 30.31 31.98
C VAL A 77 24.23 31.05 32.92
N PHE A 78 24.26 30.70 34.20
CA PHE A 78 23.40 31.27 35.26
C PHE A 78 23.91 32.63 35.76
N HIS A 79 24.24 33.50 34.81
CA HIS A 79 24.48 34.92 34.99
C HIS A 79 23.68 35.65 33.92
N LEU A 80 22.85 36.61 34.32
CA LEU A 80 21.93 37.33 33.44
C LEU A 80 22.68 37.95 32.26
N HIS A 81 22.24 37.67 31.05
CA HIS A 81 22.75 38.33 29.85
C HIS A 81 21.63 38.57 28.86
N VAL A 82 21.66 39.74 28.21
CA VAL A 82 20.75 40.11 27.14
C VAL A 82 21.45 39.87 25.81
N HIS A 83 20.88 39.02 24.98
CA HIS A 83 21.32 38.80 23.61
C HIS A 83 20.85 39.95 22.72
N VAL A 84 21.78 40.51 21.94
CA VAL A 84 21.52 41.49 20.87
C VAL A 84 22.02 40.88 19.57
N ILE A 85 21.10 40.29 18.81
CA ILE A 85 21.39 39.46 17.64
C ILE A 85 21.01 40.27 16.38
N PRO A 86 21.98 40.70 15.57
CA PRO A 86 21.70 41.30 14.26
C PRO A 86 21.10 40.27 13.30
N ARG A 87 20.18 40.71 12.45
CA ARG A 87 19.50 39.91 11.42
C ARG A 87 19.76 40.47 10.04
N TYR A 88 19.86 39.59 9.05
CA TYR A 88 20.15 39.94 7.66
C TYR A 88 19.15 39.26 6.73
N HIS A 89 18.76 39.90 5.63
CA HIS A 89 17.87 39.28 4.65
C HIS A 89 18.46 37.96 4.13
N GLY A 90 17.68 36.88 4.22
CA GLY A 90 18.08 35.54 3.79
C GLY A 90 18.89 34.75 4.81
N ASP A 91 19.10 35.26 6.02
CA ASP A 91 19.77 34.51 7.11
C ASP A 91 18.98 33.28 7.59
N VAL A 92 17.66 33.27 7.38
CA VAL A 92 16.75 32.13 7.55
C VAL A 92 15.68 32.13 6.46
N GLU A 93 15.18 30.95 6.11
CA GLU A 93 14.21 30.74 5.03
C GLU A 93 12.87 31.49 5.23
N ASN A 94 12.35 31.52 6.47
CA ASN A 94 11.14 32.28 6.83
C ASN A 94 11.30 32.97 8.19
N PRO A 95 11.58 34.28 8.24
CA PRO A 95 11.76 35.01 9.49
C PRO A 95 10.44 35.33 10.22
N ARG A 96 9.27 35.07 9.61
CA ARG A 96 7.95 35.36 10.19
C ARG A 96 7.75 34.53 11.46
N GLY A 97 7.23 35.17 12.52
CA GLY A 97 7.08 34.54 13.84
C GLY A 97 8.10 35.00 14.88
N GLY A 98 9.29 35.45 14.46
CA GLY A 98 10.30 36.03 15.35
C GLY A 98 10.56 35.19 16.61
N VAL A 99 10.23 35.73 17.78
CA VAL A 99 10.39 35.08 19.10
C VAL A 99 9.69 33.72 19.22
N ARG A 100 8.66 33.45 18.40
CA ARG A 100 7.96 32.16 18.43
C ARG A 100 8.85 30.99 18.00
N HIS A 101 9.91 31.25 17.25
CA HIS A 101 10.91 30.23 16.86
C HIS A 101 11.78 29.76 18.03
N VAL A 102 11.70 30.39 19.21
CA VAL A 102 12.29 29.85 20.46
C VAL A 102 11.74 28.44 20.74
N ILE A 103 10.48 28.18 20.39
CA ILE A 103 9.92 26.84 20.30
C ILE A 103 9.72 26.56 18.81
N ARG A 104 10.64 25.81 18.20
CA ARG A 104 10.71 25.61 16.74
C ARG A 104 9.36 25.27 16.07
N SER A 105 8.50 24.49 16.73
CA SER A 105 7.17 24.10 16.23
C SER A 105 6.10 25.21 16.27
N ARG A 106 6.36 26.34 16.93
CA ARG A 106 5.42 27.45 17.11
C ARG A 106 5.74 28.67 16.23
N GLY A 107 6.83 28.62 15.47
CA GLY A 107 7.34 29.71 14.65
C GLY A 107 6.36 30.18 13.56
N ASP A 108 5.71 29.24 12.87
CA ASP A 108 4.73 29.54 11.83
C ASP A 108 3.30 29.46 12.40
N TYR A 109 2.76 30.61 12.79
CA TYR A 109 1.49 30.71 13.52
C TYR A 109 0.30 31.14 12.67
N LEU A 110 0.51 31.33 11.36
CA LEU A 110 -0.57 31.56 10.40
C LEU A 110 -0.87 30.29 9.57
N GLY A 111 -0.05 29.24 9.71
CA GLY A 111 -0.35 27.89 9.25
C GLY A 111 -1.48 27.19 10.02
N ASP A 112 -1.88 27.71 11.19
CA ASP A 112 -2.85 27.14 12.14
C ASP A 112 -4.34 27.25 11.69
N ARG A 113 -4.63 27.09 10.38
CA ARG A 113 -5.99 26.77 9.89
C ARG A 113 -6.18 25.29 9.53
N VAL A 114 -5.27 24.40 9.94
CA VAL A 114 -5.47 22.95 9.87
C VAL A 114 -4.85 22.29 11.11
N GLU A 115 -5.65 21.50 11.81
CA GLU A 115 -5.27 20.75 13.02
C GLU A 115 -4.18 19.68 12.76
N GLU A 116 -3.37 19.46 13.79
CA GLU A 116 -2.44 18.35 14.06
C GLU A 116 -1.41 17.97 12.97
N ALA A 117 -0.18 18.47 13.09
CA ALA A 117 0.97 17.92 12.36
C ALA A 117 2.20 17.69 13.28
N SER A 118 2.55 16.41 13.37
CA SER A 118 3.85 15.86 13.77
C SER A 118 4.97 16.29 12.80
N PRO A 119 6.27 16.06 13.12
CA PRO A 119 7.40 16.87 12.64
C PRO A 119 7.59 16.81 11.13
N ALA A 120 7.74 17.98 10.50
CA ALA A 120 8.30 18.24 9.18
C ALA A 120 8.27 17.05 8.19
N TYR A 121 7.07 16.53 7.95
CA TYR A 121 6.75 15.90 6.68
C TYR A 121 6.29 17.04 5.79
N VAL A 122 7.05 17.31 4.73
CA VAL A 122 6.47 18.01 3.59
C VAL A 122 5.23 17.20 3.21
N GLN A 123 4.04 17.79 3.26
CA GLN A 123 2.86 17.19 2.62
C GLN A 123 3.16 17.16 1.11
N HIS A 124 3.89 16.14 0.69
CA HIS A 124 4.09 15.82 -0.71
C HIS A 124 2.79 15.18 -1.17
N GLU A 125 1.90 15.97 -1.77
CA GLU A 125 0.78 15.41 -2.53
C GLU A 125 1.38 14.56 -3.64
N PHE A 126 1.15 13.24 -3.61
CA PHE A 126 1.22 12.43 -4.82
C PHE A 126 0.32 13.12 -5.84
N VAL A 127 0.89 13.65 -6.93
CA VAL A 127 0.11 14.35 -7.94
C VAL A 127 -0.31 13.36 -9.02
N ALA A 128 -1.57 12.96 -8.98
CA ALA A 128 -2.23 12.22 -10.04
C ALA A 128 -2.88 13.22 -10.99
N HIS A 129 -2.49 13.17 -12.26
CA HIS A 129 -3.10 13.95 -13.32
C HIS A 129 -3.81 13.00 -14.27
N ALA A 130 -5.07 13.31 -14.58
CA ALA A 130 -5.72 12.70 -15.72
C ALA A 130 -4.90 13.00 -16.98
N PRO A 131 -4.88 12.09 -17.98
CA PRO A 131 -4.12 12.27 -19.22
C PRO A 131 -4.30 13.66 -19.88
N HIS A 132 -5.51 14.24 -19.78
CA HIS A 132 -5.76 15.62 -20.23
C HIS A 132 -6.99 16.29 -19.61
N GLY A 133 -7.13 17.60 -19.86
CA GLY A 133 -8.22 18.48 -19.42
C GLY A 133 -9.48 18.59 -20.31
N ARG A 134 -9.59 17.83 -21.41
CA ARG A 134 -10.71 17.87 -22.38
C ARG A 134 -12.04 17.31 -21.82
N GLY A 135 -13.17 17.69 -22.40
CA GLY A 135 -14.49 17.22 -21.97
C GLY A 135 -14.82 15.79 -22.39
N LEU A 136 -14.32 15.35 -23.55
CA LEU A 136 -14.53 13.98 -24.06
C LEU A 136 -13.32 13.10 -23.73
N VAL A 137 -13.61 11.86 -23.31
CA VAL A 137 -12.67 10.73 -23.25
C VAL A 137 -13.14 9.69 -24.26
N ALA A 138 -12.28 9.34 -25.23
CA ALA A 138 -12.69 8.64 -26.45
C ALA A 138 -12.34 7.14 -26.51
N GLY A 139 -11.70 6.58 -25.48
CA GLY A 139 -11.18 5.22 -25.53
C GLY A 139 -10.03 5.09 -26.53
N GLY A 140 -9.65 3.87 -26.91
CA GLY A 140 -8.49 3.62 -27.78
C GLY A 140 -7.21 4.21 -27.19
N ASP A 141 -6.62 5.20 -27.85
CA ASP A 141 -5.45 5.95 -27.38
C ASP A 141 -5.74 6.91 -26.19
N ASP A 142 -6.99 6.98 -25.73
CA ASP A 142 -7.44 7.78 -24.59
C ASP A 142 -8.30 6.94 -23.61
N PRO A 143 -7.70 5.96 -22.91
CA PRO A 143 -8.43 4.98 -22.11
C PRO A 143 -9.12 5.59 -20.89
N LEU A 144 -10.40 5.26 -20.67
CA LEU A 144 -11.15 5.73 -19.50
C LEU A 144 -10.48 5.32 -18.17
N LEU A 145 -9.85 4.14 -18.13
CA LEU A 145 -9.18 3.63 -16.93
C LEU A 145 -8.14 4.61 -16.38
N GLU A 146 -7.35 5.25 -17.24
CA GLU A 146 -6.30 6.18 -16.81
C GLU A 146 -6.87 7.46 -16.18
N HIS A 147 -7.97 7.97 -16.74
CA HIS A 147 -8.69 9.11 -16.17
C HIS A 147 -9.32 8.73 -14.83
N LEU A 148 -10.00 7.59 -14.75
CA LEU A 148 -10.58 7.10 -13.49
C LEU A 148 -9.51 6.86 -12.43
N ALA A 149 -8.40 6.20 -12.78
CA ALA A 149 -7.28 5.95 -11.87
C ALA A 149 -6.75 7.24 -11.25
N ALA A 150 -6.56 8.29 -12.05
CA ALA A 150 -6.09 9.59 -11.56
C ALA A 150 -7.11 10.29 -10.64
N GLU A 151 -8.40 10.20 -10.95
CA GLU A 151 -9.47 10.77 -10.13
C GLU A 151 -9.65 10.00 -8.81
N LEU A 152 -9.53 8.67 -8.87
CA LEU A 152 -9.71 7.78 -7.74
C LEU A 152 -8.64 7.93 -6.67
N VAL A 153 -7.48 8.52 -6.94
CA VAL A 153 -6.49 8.83 -5.89
C VAL A 153 -7.05 9.77 -4.83
N TYR A 154 -7.87 10.74 -5.24
CA TYR A 154 -8.40 11.81 -4.37
C TYR A 154 -9.85 11.59 -3.95
N ALA A 155 -10.41 10.44 -4.30
CA ALA A 155 -11.80 10.12 -4.04
C ALA A 155 -12.02 9.84 -2.54
N GLU A 156 -13.10 10.42 -1.98
CA GLU A 156 -13.70 10.01 -0.70
C GLU A 156 -14.86 9.05 -0.92
N ARG A 157 -15.55 9.18 -2.05
CA ARG A 157 -16.60 8.26 -2.47
C ARG A 157 -16.54 8.02 -3.98
N PHE A 158 -16.79 6.79 -4.38
CA PHE A 158 -16.91 6.40 -5.77
C PHE A 158 -18.25 5.70 -6.01
N ASP A 159 -19.06 6.30 -6.88
CA ASP A 159 -20.39 5.80 -7.23
C ASP A 159 -20.37 5.33 -8.69
N MET A 160 -20.82 4.11 -8.94
CA MET A 160 -20.81 3.49 -10.26
C MET A 160 -22.20 2.95 -10.61
N ALA A 161 -22.78 3.44 -11.71
CA ALA A 161 -23.98 2.87 -12.31
C ALA A 161 -23.64 2.35 -13.71
N VAL A 162 -23.42 1.04 -13.84
CA VAL A 162 -23.00 0.39 -15.09
C VAL A 162 -23.95 -0.75 -15.43
N ALA A 163 -24.34 -0.86 -16.69
CA ALA A 163 -25.31 -1.86 -17.13
C ALA A 163 -24.82 -3.28 -16.86
N PHE A 164 -23.56 -3.54 -17.20
CA PHE A 164 -22.93 -4.85 -17.08
C PHE A 164 -21.54 -4.76 -16.45
N ILE A 165 -21.22 -5.78 -15.66
CA ILE A 165 -19.90 -5.99 -15.07
C ILE A 165 -19.36 -7.33 -15.55
N LEU A 166 -18.19 -7.30 -16.19
CA LEU A 166 -17.46 -8.50 -16.60
C LEU A 166 -16.18 -8.67 -15.78
N PRO A 167 -15.64 -9.90 -15.67
CA PRO A 167 -14.43 -10.16 -14.89
C PRO A 167 -13.25 -9.33 -15.37
N SER A 168 -13.12 -9.19 -16.70
CA SER A 168 -12.04 -8.48 -17.38
C SER A 168 -11.95 -7.01 -16.98
N GLY A 169 -13.09 -6.31 -16.89
CA GLY A 169 -13.13 -4.90 -16.49
C GLY A 169 -13.00 -4.71 -14.99
N LEU A 170 -13.62 -5.58 -14.19
CA LEU A 170 -13.48 -5.53 -12.74
C LEU A 170 -12.03 -5.75 -12.30
N GLU A 171 -11.30 -6.65 -12.95
CA GLU A 171 -9.88 -6.89 -12.66
C GLU A 171 -9.02 -5.65 -12.84
N LEU A 172 -9.31 -4.81 -13.83
CA LEU A 172 -8.59 -3.55 -14.06
C LEU A 172 -8.89 -2.51 -12.98
N LEU A 173 -10.15 -2.43 -12.51
CA LEU A 173 -10.59 -1.38 -11.60
C LEU A 173 -10.44 -1.75 -10.12
N ALA A 174 -10.47 -3.04 -9.79
CA ALA A 174 -10.41 -3.55 -8.41
C ALA A 174 -9.23 -3.00 -7.60
N PRO A 175 -7.98 -2.93 -8.12
CA PRO A 175 -6.86 -2.37 -7.35
C PRO A 175 -7.09 -0.92 -6.89
N TYR A 176 -7.75 -0.10 -7.70
CA TYR A 176 -8.05 1.30 -7.35
C TYR A 176 -9.21 1.41 -6.35
N ILE A 177 -10.17 0.48 -6.44
CA ILE A 177 -11.26 0.35 -5.46
C ILE A 177 -10.68 -0.07 -4.10
N GLU A 178 -9.77 -1.05 -4.08
CA GLU A 178 -9.08 -1.48 -2.87
C GLU A 178 -8.30 -0.33 -2.24
N ASP A 179 -7.54 0.43 -3.03
CA ASP A 179 -6.82 1.62 -2.55
C ASP A 179 -7.76 2.69 -1.99
N LEU A 180 -8.96 2.86 -2.57
CA LEU A 180 -9.99 3.76 -2.06
C LEU A 180 -10.54 3.33 -0.71
N LEU A 181 -10.87 2.05 -0.57
CA LEU A 181 -11.46 1.52 0.64
C LEU A 181 -10.43 1.40 1.76
N ALA A 182 -9.19 1.01 1.45
CA ALA A 182 -8.09 0.89 2.41
C ALA A 182 -7.77 2.21 3.13
N ARG A 183 -7.96 3.36 2.46
CA ARG A 183 -7.79 4.69 3.06
C ARG A 183 -9.08 5.26 3.68
N GLY A 184 -10.12 4.45 3.82
CA GLY A 184 -11.38 4.82 4.48
C GLY A 184 -12.42 5.51 3.58
N GLY A 185 -12.23 5.50 2.26
CA GLY A 185 -13.25 5.96 1.32
C GLY A 185 -14.44 5.01 1.24
N SER A 186 -15.43 5.35 0.41
CA SER A 186 -16.66 4.56 0.23
C SER A 186 -16.94 4.22 -1.23
N LEU A 187 -17.56 3.07 -1.47
CA LEU A 187 -17.94 2.60 -2.80
C LEU A 187 -19.44 2.33 -2.84
N ARG A 188 -20.14 2.83 -3.87
CA ARG A 188 -21.52 2.42 -4.15
C ARG A 188 -21.66 1.98 -5.58
N VAL A 189 -22.24 0.81 -5.80
CA VAL A 189 -22.40 0.23 -7.14
C VAL A 189 -23.86 -0.13 -7.37
N VAL A 190 -24.40 0.29 -8.50
CA VAL A 190 -25.65 -0.21 -9.07
C VAL A 190 -25.33 -0.85 -10.41
N THR A 191 -25.48 -2.16 -10.50
CA THR A 191 -25.43 -2.90 -11.78
C THR A 191 -26.80 -3.47 -12.13
N GLY A 192 -26.96 -4.12 -13.28
CA GLY A 192 -28.22 -4.75 -13.68
C GLY A 192 -28.05 -6.20 -14.12
N ASP A 193 -29.18 -6.91 -14.21
CA ASP A 193 -29.29 -8.22 -14.85
C ASP A 193 -29.79 -8.14 -16.31
N TYR A 194 -29.82 -6.94 -16.88
CA TYR A 194 -30.26 -6.70 -18.27
C TYR A 194 -29.45 -7.57 -19.26
N LEU A 195 -30.16 -8.21 -20.19
CA LEU A 195 -29.61 -9.11 -21.22
C LEU A 195 -28.76 -10.28 -20.70
N ASP A 196 -28.87 -10.61 -19.41
CA ASP A 196 -28.04 -11.64 -18.77
C ASP A 196 -26.52 -11.41 -18.93
N ALA A 197 -26.13 -10.16 -19.17
CA ALA A 197 -24.77 -9.82 -19.58
C ALA A 197 -23.79 -9.62 -18.42
N THR A 198 -24.27 -9.24 -17.23
CA THR A 198 -23.43 -9.18 -16.03
C THR A 198 -22.95 -10.58 -15.67
N ASP A 199 -21.65 -10.74 -15.41
CA ASP A 199 -21.08 -12.02 -15.07
C ASP A 199 -21.24 -12.33 -13.56
N PRO A 200 -21.84 -13.48 -13.18
CA PRO A 200 -21.98 -13.87 -11.77
C PRO A 200 -20.64 -14.05 -11.05
N GLY A 201 -19.58 -14.45 -11.75
CA GLY A 201 -18.23 -14.57 -11.20
C GLY A 201 -17.62 -13.19 -10.88
N ALA A 202 -17.85 -12.21 -11.74
CA ALA A 202 -17.45 -10.82 -11.50
C ALA A 202 -18.19 -10.23 -10.29
N LEU A 203 -19.49 -10.48 -10.14
CA LEU A 203 -20.23 -10.07 -8.94
C LEU A 203 -19.70 -10.72 -7.66
N GLN A 204 -19.36 -12.01 -7.72
CA GLN A 204 -18.74 -12.70 -6.58
C GLN A 204 -17.37 -12.10 -6.25
N ARG A 205 -16.54 -11.82 -7.26
CA ARG A 205 -15.24 -11.15 -7.06
C ARG A 205 -15.41 -9.77 -6.45
N LEU A 206 -16.44 -9.00 -6.84
CA LEU A 206 -16.74 -7.70 -6.26
C LEU A 206 -17.12 -7.82 -4.78
N LEU A 207 -17.96 -8.81 -4.41
CA LEU A 207 -18.24 -9.12 -3.00
C LEU A 207 -16.96 -9.49 -2.25
N ASP A 208 -16.15 -10.38 -2.82
CA ASP A 208 -14.91 -10.84 -2.22
C ASP A 208 -13.97 -9.63 -1.95
N VAL A 209 -13.65 -8.83 -2.96
CA VAL A 209 -12.75 -7.65 -2.86
C VAL A 209 -13.23 -6.62 -1.84
N THR A 210 -14.55 -6.45 -1.70
CA THR A 210 -15.14 -5.44 -0.82
C THR A 210 -15.47 -5.94 0.58
N GLU A 211 -15.43 -7.25 0.83
CA GLU A 211 -15.75 -7.88 2.12
C GLU A 211 -15.02 -7.23 3.32
N PRO A 212 -13.70 -6.94 3.26
CA PRO A 212 -12.99 -6.32 4.39
C PRO A 212 -13.51 -4.92 4.75
N TYR A 213 -14.20 -4.26 3.81
CA TYR A 213 -14.61 -2.86 3.87
C TYR A 213 -16.13 -2.67 3.83
N ARG A 214 -16.90 -3.72 4.09
CA ARG A 214 -18.37 -3.75 3.99
C ARG A 214 -19.14 -2.61 4.68
N GLU A 215 -18.57 -1.95 5.69
CA GLU A 215 -19.20 -0.79 6.35
C GLU A 215 -19.18 0.47 5.47
N ASN A 216 -18.27 0.52 4.50
CA ASN A 216 -18.06 1.63 3.57
C ASN A 216 -18.56 1.31 2.15
N VAL A 217 -19.25 0.18 1.96
CA VAL A 217 -19.60 -0.35 0.65
C VAL A 217 -21.10 -0.61 0.55
N GLU A 218 -21.73 -0.13 -0.53
CA GLU A 218 -23.12 -0.45 -0.87
C GLU A 218 -23.19 -1.02 -2.29
N LEU A 219 -23.44 -2.33 -2.39
CA LEU A 219 -23.57 -3.02 -3.68
C LEU A 219 -25.02 -3.37 -3.94
N ARG A 220 -25.52 -2.98 -5.10
CA ARG A 220 -26.91 -3.14 -5.50
C ARG A 220 -27.03 -3.68 -6.92
N VAL A 221 -28.11 -4.42 -7.17
CA VAL A 221 -28.50 -4.86 -8.51
C VAL A 221 -29.91 -4.36 -8.82
N PHE A 222 -30.07 -3.75 -9.98
CA PHE A 222 -31.36 -3.40 -10.57
C PHE A 222 -31.92 -4.60 -11.31
N GLU A 223 -33.05 -5.14 -10.83
CA GLU A 223 -33.75 -6.25 -11.47
C GLU A 223 -34.63 -5.73 -12.60
N CYS A 224 -34.29 -6.10 -13.83
CA CYS A 224 -34.98 -5.61 -15.03
C CYS A 224 -36.34 -6.28 -15.25
N GLY A 225 -36.50 -7.53 -14.82
CA GLY A 225 -37.69 -8.31 -15.15
C GLY A 225 -37.89 -8.42 -16.67
N SER A 226 -39.14 -8.50 -17.11
CA SER A 226 -39.49 -8.63 -18.54
C SER A 226 -39.81 -7.29 -19.23
N ASP A 227 -40.00 -6.22 -18.47
CA ASP A 227 -40.55 -4.95 -18.95
C ASP A 227 -39.63 -3.73 -18.75
N ARG A 228 -38.49 -3.90 -18.06
CA ARG A 228 -37.56 -2.79 -17.77
C ARG A 228 -36.21 -3.00 -18.44
N THR A 229 -35.56 -1.89 -18.77
CA THR A 229 -34.21 -1.86 -19.35
C THR A 229 -33.29 -1.11 -18.39
N PHE A 230 -32.11 -1.66 -18.11
CA PHE A 230 -31.08 -1.00 -17.33
C PHE A 230 -29.80 -0.90 -18.16
N HIS A 231 -29.53 0.29 -18.70
CA HIS A 231 -28.35 0.53 -19.53
C HIS A 231 -27.50 1.77 -19.17
N PRO A 232 -27.50 2.30 -17.92
CA PRO A 232 -26.65 3.43 -17.55
C PRO A 232 -25.17 3.03 -17.53
N LYS A 233 -24.30 4.02 -17.75
CA LYS A 233 -22.84 3.89 -17.72
C LYS A 233 -22.26 5.20 -17.19
N ALA A 234 -22.19 5.26 -15.87
CA ALA A 234 -21.78 6.44 -15.15
C ALA A 234 -20.78 6.07 -14.05
N TYR A 235 -19.71 6.84 -13.97
CA TYR A 235 -18.66 6.74 -12.95
C TYR A 235 -18.53 8.10 -12.29
N ILE A 236 -18.83 8.19 -10.99
CA ILE A 236 -18.94 9.46 -10.28
C ILE A 236 -17.96 9.44 -9.11
N VAL A 237 -16.99 10.33 -9.17
CA VAL A 237 -15.95 10.49 -8.16
C VAL A 237 -16.26 11.72 -7.32
N HIS A 238 -16.52 11.50 -6.03
CA HIS A 238 -16.69 12.56 -5.05
C HIS A 238 -15.40 12.80 -4.28
N ARG A 239 -15.06 14.08 -4.12
CA ARG A 239 -13.86 14.56 -3.41
C ARG A 239 -14.28 15.50 -2.27
N ARG A 240 -13.31 15.85 -1.42
CA ARG A 240 -13.49 16.81 -0.31
C ARG A 240 -14.11 18.12 -0.74
N ALA A 241 -14.83 18.73 0.19
CA ALA A 241 -15.46 20.04 0.06
C ALA A 241 -16.48 20.14 -1.09
N GLY A 242 -17.22 19.05 -1.35
CA GLY A 242 -18.31 19.03 -2.33
C GLY A 242 -17.85 19.03 -3.79
N ARG A 243 -16.57 18.76 -4.04
CA ARG A 243 -16.00 18.69 -5.38
C ARG A 243 -16.23 17.31 -5.98
N GLY A 244 -16.29 17.21 -7.31
CA GLY A 244 -16.34 15.92 -7.96
C GLY A 244 -16.20 15.96 -9.47
N THR A 245 -16.05 14.76 -10.03
CA THR A 245 -15.95 14.50 -11.46
C THR A 245 -16.86 13.34 -11.79
N ALA A 246 -17.67 13.45 -12.83
CA ALA A 246 -18.47 12.34 -13.36
C ALA A 246 -18.08 12.05 -14.80
N PHE A 247 -18.10 10.78 -15.19
CA PHE A 247 -17.96 10.31 -16.57
C PHE A 247 -19.25 9.60 -16.94
N VAL A 248 -19.92 10.06 -17.99
CA VAL A 248 -21.17 9.47 -18.49
C VAL A 248 -21.00 9.14 -19.96
N GLY A 249 -21.28 7.89 -20.36
CA GLY A 249 -20.88 7.46 -21.69
C GLY A 249 -21.33 6.08 -22.13
N SER A 250 -20.49 5.45 -22.96
CA SER A 250 -20.71 4.12 -23.53
C SER A 250 -19.88 3.00 -22.87
N SER A 251 -19.00 3.33 -21.92
CA SER A 251 -18.15 2.35 -21.23
C SER A 251 -18.87 1.59 -20.12
N ASN A 252 -19.06 0.28 -20.31
CA ASN A 252 -19.38 -0.67 -19.23
C ASN A 252 -18.10 -1.07 -18.47
N LEU A 253 -18.24 -1.85 -17.40
CA LEU A 253 -17.08 -2.39 -16.68
C LEU A 253 -16.53 -3.64 -17.38
N THR A 254 -15.89 -3.43 -18.54
CA THR A 254 -15.20 -4.46 -19.36
C THR A 254 -13.80 -4.00 -19.74
N ARG A 255 -12.89 -4.91 -20.11
CA ARG A 255 -11.52 -4.53 -20.50
C ARG A 255 -11.54 -3.67 -21.74
N THR A 256 -12.30 -4.08 -22.75
CA THR A 256 -12.47 -3.32 -23.99
C THR A 256 -12.95 -1.89 -23.68
N ALA A 257 -14.03 -1.75 -22.91
CA ALA A 257 -14.62 -0.45 -22.62
C ALA A 257 -13.74 0.50 -21.78
N LEU A 258 -12.85 -0.03 -20.96
CA LEU A 258 -11.98 0.76 -20.07
C LEU A 258 -10.61 1.06 -20.67
N ALA A 259 -10.08 0.16 -21.50
CA ALA A 259 -8.66 0.15 -21.87
C ALA A 259 -8.36 0.35 -23.36
N SER A 260 -9.16 -0.19 -24.28
CA SER A 260 -8.75 -0.29 -25.70
C SER A 260 -9.84 -0.04 -26.74
N GLY A 261 -11.11 -0.19 -26.37
CA GLY A 261 -12.26 0.02 -27.25
C GLY A 261 -12.48 1.49 -27.56
N VAL A 262 -13.17 1.76 -28.67
CA VAL A 262 -13.63 3.10 -29.04
C VAL A 262 -14.90 3.41 -28.23
N GLU A 263 -14.79 4.35 -27.29
CA GLU A 263 -15.83 4.61 -26.29
C GLU A 263 -15.97 6.10 -26.03
N TRP A 264 -17.18 6.64 -25.95
CA TRP A 264 -17.35 8.06 -25.66
C TRP A 264 -17.85 8.25 -24.24
N ASN A 265 -17.03 8.91 -23.42
CA ASN A 265 -17.36 9.29 -22.07
C ASN A 265 -17.22 10.80 -21.92
N TYR A 266 -18.34 11.48 -21.67
CA TYR A 266 -18.34 12.90 -21.39
C TYR A 266 -18.03 13.14 -19.91
N ARG A 267 -16.98 13.93 -19.67
CA ARG A 267 -16.49 14.29 -18.35
C ARG A 267 -17.14 15.59 -17.88
N VAL A 268 -17.89 15.49 -16.80
CA VAL A 268 -18.52 16.60 -16.09
C VAL A 268 -17.70 16.91 -14.84
N ILE A 269 -17.21 18.15 -14.72
CA ILE A 269 -16.39 18.59 -13.59
C ILE A 269 -17.18 19.66 -12.84
N ASP A 270 -17.47 19.45 -11.56
CA ASP A 270 -18.27 20.37 -10.73
C ASP A 270 -17.82 21.84 -10.84
N ARG A 271 -16.50 22.09 -10.76
CA ARG A 271 -15.92 23.44 -10.89
C ARG A 271 -16.29 24.17 -12.20
N ARG A 272 -16.60 23.43 -13.27
CA ARG A 272 -16.95 23.97 -14.59
C ARG A 272 -18.46 23.89 -14.86
N ASP A 273 -19.09 22.83 -14.37
CA ASP A 273 -20.50 22.49 -14.60
C ASP A 273 -21.06 21.81 -13.34
N ARG A 274 -21.46 22.65 -12.38
CA ARG A 274 -21.98 22.20 -11.10
C ARG A 274 -23.37 21.57 -11.25
N ASP A 275 -24.25 22.21 -12.02
CA ASP A 275 -25.61 21.74 -12.23
C ASP A 275 -25.62 20.37 -12.94
N GLY A 276 -24.76 20.18 -13.95
CA GLY A 276 -24.59 18.91 -14.62
C GLY A 276 -24.08 17.81 -13.68
N PHE A 277 -23.09 18.13 -12.84
CA PHE A 277 -22.56 17.16 -11.86
C PHE A 277 -23.62 16.79 -10.83
N GLU A 278 -24.34 17.76 -10.26
CA GLU A 278 -25.41 17.53 -9.31
C GLU A 278 -26.55 16.72 -9.92
N SER A 279 -26.91 16.97 -11.19
CA SER A 279 -27.92 16.19 -11.92
C SER A 279 -27.52 14.72 -12.07
N VAL A 280 -26.26 14.42 -12.44
CA VAL A 280 -25.78 13.04 -12.56
C VAL A 280 -25.79 12.34 -11.20
N ALA A 281 -25.33 13.03 -10.14
CA ALA A 281 -25.33 12.48 -8.79
C ALA A 281 -26.75 12.21 -8.25
N GLN A 282 -27.71 13.09 -8.53
CA GLN A 282 -29.12 12.89 -8.14
C GLN A 282 -29.74 11.70 -8.87
N GLU A 283 -29.43 11.52 -10.15
CA GLU A 283 -29.92 10.38 -10.93
C GLU A 283 -29.35 9.06 -10.41
N PHE A 284 -28.08 9.04 -9.99
CA PHE A 284 -27.50 7.89 -9.30
C PHE A 284 -28.26 7.55 -8.00
N GLU A 285 -28.57 8.55 -7.16
CA GLU A 285 -29.37 8.34 -5.94
C GLU A 285 -30.75 7.78 -6.24
N ARG A 286 -31.38 8.23 -7.35
CA ARG A 286 -32.67 7.71 -7.82
C ARG A 286 -32.57 6.23 -8.19
N LEU A 287 -31.53 5.83 -8.91
CA LEU A 287 -31.28 4.43 -9.27
C LEU A 287 -31.00 3.56 -8.05
N LEU A 288 -30.16 4.04 -7.13
CA LEU A 288 -29.78 3.34 -5.90
C LEU A 288 -31.00 3.03 -5.02
N ARG A 289 -31.97 3.96 -4.96
CA ARG A 289 -33.19 3.86 -4.14
C ARG A 289 -34.41 3.33 -4.90
N HIS A 290 -34.25 2.96 -6.17
CA HIS A 290 -35.36 2.50 -6.99
C HIS A 290 -35.97 1.21 -6.43
N GLU A 291 -37.28 1.04 -6.58
CA GLU A 291 -38.01 -0.13 -6.06
C GLU A 291 -37.59 -1.46 -6.69
N ALA A 292 -36.94 -1.43 -7.86
CA ALA A 292 -36.36 -2.59 -8.55
C ALA A 292 -34.94 -2.92 -8.07
N THR A 293 -34.33 -2.03 -7.27
CA THR A 293 -32.95 -2.16 -6.86
C THR A 293 -32.88 -2.96 -5.57
N ARG A 294 -32.12 -4.07 -5.58
CA ARG A 294 -31.94 -4.99 -4.47
C ARG A 294 -30.50 -4.98 -3.97
N PRO A 295 -30.24 -5.28 -2.69
CA PRO A 295 -28.89 -5.56 -2.21
C PRO A 295 -28.27 -6.73 -2.98
N LEU A 296 -27.02 -6.57 -3.43
CA LEU A 296 -26.24 -7.68 -3.96
C LEU A 296 -25.82 -8.60 -2.81
N THR A 297 -26.17 -9.87 -2.91
CA THR A 297 -25.86 -10.89 -1.90
C THR A 297 -25.43 -12.19 -2.57
N GLU A 298 -24.74 -13.08 -1.86
CA GLU A 298 -24.40 -14.42 -2.37
C GLU A 298 -25.65 -15.20 -2.81
N ALA A 299 -26.75 -15.09 -2.04
CA ALA A 299 -28.02 -15.71 -2.38
C ALA A 299 -28.61 -15.16 -3.69
N TRP A 300 -28.51 -13.84 -3.91
CA TRP A 300 -28.93 -13.23 -5.17
C TRP A 300 -28.08 -13.73 -6.35
N ILE A 301 -26.76 -13.83 -6.18
CA ILE A 301 -25.84 -14.33 -7.21
C ILE A 301 -26.14 -15.80 -7.53
N ALA A 302 -26.41 -16.64 -6.53
CA ALA A 302 -26.79 -18.03 -6.74
C ALA A 302 -28.09 -18.16 -7.55
N ALA A 303 -29.13 -17.44 -7.16
CA ALA A 303 -30.39 -17.38 -7.92
C ALA A 303 -30.21 -16.79 -9.33
N TYR A 304 -29.22 -15.92 -9.53
CA TYR A 304 -28.85 -15.40 -10.85
C TYR A 304 -28.21 -16.45 -11.71
N ARG A 305 -27.24 -17.20 -11.20
CA ARG A 305 -26.63 -18.32 -11.93
C ARG A 305 -27.66 -19.34 -12.42
N GLU A 306 -28.68 -19.63 -11.61
CA GLU A 306 -29.73 -20.59 -11.96
C GLU A 306 -30.67 -20.11 -13.07
N ARG A 307 -31.05 -18.82 -13.06
CA ARG A 307 -32.01 -18.27 -14.03
C ARG A 307 -31.36 -17.67 -15.28
N ARG A 308 -30.08 -17.31 -15.22
CA ARG A 308 -29.34 -16.62 -16.27
C ARG A 308 -29.24 -17.51 -17.51
N ALA A 309 -29.73 -17.01 -18.64
CA ALA A 309 -29.49 -17.65 -19.92
C ALA A 309 -28.07 -17.34 -20.45
N ALA A 310 -27.58 -18.09 -21.43
CA ALA A 310 -26.34 -17.70 -22.12
C ALA A 310 -26.48 -16.25 -22.63
N PRO A 311 -25.49 -15.37 -22.37
CA PRO A 311 -25.62 -13.95 -22.64
C PRO A 311 -25.94 -13.73 -24.12
N SER A 312 -26.95 -12.90 -24.39
CA SER A 312 -27.38 -12.61 -25.77
C SER A 312 -26.45 -11.61 -26.49
N ILE A 313 -25.47 -11.06 -25.77
CA ILE A 313 -24.49 -10.12 -26.31
C ILE A 313 -23.40 -10.91 -27.03
N VAL A 314 -23.47 -10.92 -28.36
CA VAL A 314 -22.36 -11.33 -29.22
C VAL A 314 -21.33 -10.21 -29.18
N PHE A 315 -20.22 -10.41 -28.47
CA PHE A 315 -19.02 -9.63 -28.73
C PHE A 315 -18.51 -10.05 -30.12
N PRO A 316 -18.31 -9.15 -31.08
CA PRO A 316 -17.80 -9.54 -32.38
C PRO A 316 -16.38 -10.08 -32.21
N ALA A 317 -16.24 -11.41 -32.17
CA ALA A 317 -15.01 -12.09 -32.50
C ALA A 317 -14.67 -11.67 -33.94
N GLY A 318 -13.44 -11.24 -34.17
CA GLY A 318 -12.98 -10.70 -35.44
C GLY A 318 -13.49 -11.53 -36.62
N MET A 319 -14.34 -10.92 -37.45
CA MET A 319 -14.68 -11.48 -38.75
C MET A 319 -13.44 -11.35 -39.65
N ASP A 320 -12.61 -12.38 -39.66
CA ASP A 320 -11.83 -12.73 -40.84
C ASP A 320 -11.91 -14.24 -41.05
N ALA A 321 -12.80 -14.61 -41.97
CA ALA A 321 -12.84 -15.95 -42.53
C ALA A 321 -11.64 -16.11 -43.46
N GLY A 322 -10.53 -16.67 -42.97
CA GLY A 322 -9.45 -17.03 -43.90
C GLY A 322 -8.08 -17.44 -43.36
N GLN A 323 -7.76 -17.30 -42.07
CA GLN A 323 -6.44 -17.73 -41.58
C GLN A 323 -6.55 -18.43 -40.21
N GLU A 324 -6.12 -19.68 -40.18
CA GLU A 324 -5.89 -20.47 -38.96
C GLU A 324 -4.68 -19.90 -38.20
N GLU A 325 -4.87 -18.79 -37.50
CA GLU A 325 -4.05 -18.48 -36.32
C GLU A 325 -4.85 -18.85 -35.07
N PRO A 326 -4.20 -19.32 -33.99
CA PRO A 326 -4.91 -19.71 -32.78
C PRO A 326 -5.66 -18.50 -32.24
N ALA A 327 -6.99 -18.57 -32.31
CA ALA A 327 -7.90 -17.51 -31.90
C ALA A 327 -7.58 -17.09 -30.46
N THR A 328 -7.09 -15.87 -30.30
CA THR A 328 -7.08 -15.21 -29.00
C THR A 328 -8.55 -15.13 -28.57
N PRO A 329 -8.94 -15.61 -27.37
CA PRO A 329 -10.32 -15.47 -26.92
C PRO A 329 -10.69 -13.97 -26.93
N PRO A 330 -11.96 -13.61 -27.20
CA PRO A 330 -12.40 -12.24 -27.15
C PRO A 330 -11.96 -11.58 -25.83
N PRO A 331 -11.52 -10.32 -25.83
CA PRO A 331 -10.92 -9.63 -24.67
C PRO A 331 -11.83 -9.54 -23.42
N ASP A 332 -13.09 -9.94 -23.55
CA ASP A 332 -14.13 -9.90 -22.52
C ASP A 332 -14.76 -11.28 -22.20
N GLU A 333 -14.22 -12.38 -22.76
CA GLU A 333 -14.59 -13.73 -22.32
C GLU A 333 -13.89 -14.12 -21.00
N PHE A 334 -14.53 -15.01 -20.25
CA PHE A 334 -13.96 -15.58 -19.02
C PHE A 334 -12.68 -16.33 -19.37
N GLU A 335 -11.51 -15.79 -19.03
CA GLU A 335 -10.27 -16.55 -19.16
C GLU A 335 -10.39 -17.84 -18.33
N PRO A 336 -10.33 -19.02 -18.96
CA PRO A 336 -10.37 -20.26 -18.21
C PRO A 336 -9.26 -20.25 -17.15
N PRO A 337 -9.43 -20.99 -16.03
CA PRO A 337 -8.33 -21.17 -15.11
C PRO A 337 -7.11 -21.69 -15.89
N PRO A 338 -5.90 -21.17 -15.61
CA PRO A 338 -4.70 -21.64 -16.27
C PRO A 338 -4.54 -23.15 -16.05
N GLU A 339 -3.98 -23.84 -17.01
CA GLU A 339 -3.58 -25.23 -16.81
C GLU A 339 -2.29 -25.32 -15.97
N PRO A 340 -2.12 -26.37 -15.16
CA PRO A 340 -0.87 -26.57 -14.43
C PRO A 340 0.31 -26.69 -15.39
N HIS A 341 1.37 -25.90 -15.15
CA HIS A 341 2.61 -26.01 -15.93
C HIS A 341 3.39 -27.30 -15.57
N GLU A 342 4.46 -27.60 -16.31
CA GLU A 342 5.21 -28.87 -16.20
C GLU A 342 5.59 -29.26 -14.76
N VAL A 343 6.28 -28.38 -14.03
CA VAL A 343 6.65 -28.60 -12.62
C VAL A 343 5.43 -28.82 -11.70
N GLN A 344 4.31 -28.12 -11.94
CA GLN A 344 3.09 -28.36 -11.16
C GLN A 344 2.48 -29.72 -11.50
N ARG A 345 2.49 -30.16 -12.77
CA ARG A 345 2.02 -31.51 -13.16
C ARG A 345 2.87 -32.60 -12.52
N GLU A 346 4.19 -32.44 -12.49
CA GLU A 346 5.10 -33.35 -11.78
C GLU A 346 4.77 -33.43 -10.28
N ALA A 347 4.60 -32.28 -9.62
CA ALA A 347 4.24 -32.21 -8.21
C ALA A 347 2.87 -32.83 -7.92
N LEU A 348 1.87 -32.60 -8.77
CA LEU A 348 0.54 -33.21 -8.66
C LEU A 348 0.59 -34.73 -8.81
N ALA A 349 1.39 -35.24 -9.75
CA ALA A 349 1.60 -36.68 -9.93
C ALA A 349 2.33 -37.30 -8.72
N ALA A 350 3.32 -36.60 -8.16
CA ALA A 350 4.01 -37.05 -6.96
C ALA A 350 3.08 -37.08 -5.74
N LEU A 351 2.27 -36.03 -5.54
CA LEU A 351 1.24 -35.97 -4.49
C LEU A 351 0.24 -37.12 -4.61
N GLU A 352 -0.17 -37.45 -5.83
CA GLU A 352 -1.08 -38.58 -6.06
C GLU A 352 -0.45 -39.91 -5.69
N ARG A 353 0.81 -40.14 -6.10
CA ARG A 353 1.55 -41.34 -5.74
C ARG A 353 1.68 -41.46 -4.22
N THR A 354 2.08 -40.39 -3.54
CA THR A 354 2.22 -40.35 -2.08
C THR A 354 0.92 -40.76 -1.38
N ARG A 355 -0.25 -40.26 -1.84
CA ARG A 355 -1.55 -40.69 -1.31
C ARG A 355 -1.88 -42.15 -1.60
N SER A 356 -1.55 -42.64 -2.80
CA SER A 356 -1.78 -44.04 -3.17
C SER A 356 -0.97 -45.02 -2.32
N GLU A 357 0.17 -44.60 -1.80
CA GLU A 357 1.02 -45.35 -0.86
C GLU A 357 0.50 -45.30 0.59
N GLY A 358 -0.62 -44.61 0.84
CA GLY A 358 -1.28 -44.54 2.15
C GLY A 358 -0.81 -43.38 3.03
N ASN A 359 0.07 -42.52 2.53
CA ASN A 359 0.53 -41.34 3.28
C ASN A 359 -0.58 -40.30 3.39
N ARG A 360 -0.65 -39.65 4.56
CA ARG A 360 -1.66 -38.63 4.89
C ARG A 360 -1.08 -37.24 5.04
N ALA A 361 0.22 -37.08 4.88
CA ALA A 361 0.87 -35.79 4.85
C ALA A 361 2.05 -35.79 3.89
N GLY A 362 2.40 -34.61 3.37
CA GLY A 362 3.55 -34.43 2.50
C GLY A 362 4.00 -32.98 2.40
N LEU A 363 5.31 -32.80 2.22
CA LEU A 363 5.95 -31.51 2.01
C LEU A 363 6.31 -31.35 0.53
N VAL A 364 5.89 -30.23 -0.06
CA VAL A 364 6.32 -29.82 -1.39
C VAL A 364 7.14 -28.53 -1.28
N VAL A 365 8.35 -28.57 -1.83
CA VAL A 365 9.27 -27.43 -1.88
C VAL A 365 9.23 -26.84 -3.28
N LEU A 366 8.69 -25.63 -3.42
CA LEU A 366 8.62 -24.91 -4.68
C LEU A 366 9.10 -23.47 -4.49
N ALA A 367 10.02 -23.03 -5.35
CA ALA A 367 10.47 -21.64 -5.37
C ALA A 367 9.29 -20.66 -5.54
N THR A 368 9.44 -19.46 -4.97
CA THR A 368 8.54 -18.35 -5.26
C THR A 368 8.49 -18.08 -6.77
N GLY A 369 7.30 -17.81 -7.30
CA GLY A 369 7.06 -17.69 -8.74
C GLY A 369 6.63 -18.98 -9.44
N LEU A 370 6.85 -20.18 -8.85
CA LEU A 370 6.38 -21.45 -9.43
C LEU A 370 4.91 -21.81 -9.05
N GLY A 371 4.18 -20.86 -8.46
CA GLY A 371 2.76 -21.01 -8.17
C GLY A 371 2.40 -22.02 -7.08
N LYS A 372 2.99 -21.91 -5.87
CA LYS A 372 2.62 -22.73 -4.68
C LYS A 372 1.12 -22.77 -4.43
N THR A 373 0.49 -21.60 -4.43
CA THR A 373 -0.95 -21.44 -4.19
C THR A 373 -1.79 -22.08 -5.30
N TRP A 374 -1.34 -21.96 -6.56
CA TRP A 374 -1.97 -22.64 -7.70
C TRP A 374 -1.88 -24.16 -7.56
N LEU A 375 -0.71 -24.70 -7.20
CA LEU A 375 -0.56 -26.14 -6.92
C LEU A 375 -1.56 -26.61 -5.86
N ALA A 376 -1.69 -25.88 -4.75
CA ALA A 376 -2.65 -26.21 -3.69
C ALA A 376 -4.10 -26.19 -4.18
N ALA A 377 -4.47 -25.20 -5.00
CA ALA A 377 -5.81 -25.09 -5.57
C ALA A 377 -6.09 -26.26 -6.54
N PHE A 378 -5.13 -26.60 -7.43
CA PHE A 378 -5.25 -27.74 -8.33
C PHE A 378 -5.33 -29.08 -7.59
N ASP A 379 -4.42 -29.34 -6.64
CA ASP A 379 -4.39 -30.65 -5.97
C ASP A 379 -5.61 -30.85 -5.08
N SER A 380 -6.10 -29.77 -4.46
CA SER A 380 -7.30 -29.85 -3.65
C SER A 380 -8.57 -29.98 -4.49
N HIS A 381 -8.60 -29.61 -5.78
CA HIS A 381 -9.79 -29.68 -6.64
C HIS A 381 -10.11 -31.11 -7.09
N ARG A 382 -10.56 -31.92 -6.14
CA ARG A 382 -10.89 -33.33 -6.33
C ARG A 382 -12.21 -33.68 -5.62
N PRO A 383 -12.99 -34.66 -6.11
CA PRO A 383 -14.26 -35.04 -5.50
C PRO A 383 -14.14 -35.48 -4.04
N GLN A 384 -13.01 -36.08 -3.63
CA GLN A 384 -12.78 -36.47 -2.24
C GLN A 384 -12.50 -35.31 -1.27
N PHE A 385 -12.23 -34.10 -1.77
CA PHE A 385 -11.87 -32.95 -0.95
C PHE A 385 -12.94 -31.87 -1.08
N GLN A 386 -13.89 -31.88 -0.15
CA GLN A 386 -15.01 -30.96 -0.12
C GLN A 386 -14.74 -29.79 0.81
N LYS A 387 -14.15 -30.05 1.98
CA LYS A 387 -13.75 -29.02 2.96
C LYS A 387 -12.24 -28.82 3.01
N ILE A 388 -11.81 -27.62 2.64
CA ILE A 388 -10.38 -27.26 2.57
C ILE A 388 -10.07 -26.16 3.59
N LEU A 389 -8.93 -26.29 4.26
CA LEU A 389 -8.34 -25.24 5.08
C LEU A 389 -7.00 -24.82 4.48
N PHE A 390 -6.85 -23.56 4.13
CA PHE A 390 -5.59 -22.98 3.68
C PHE A 390 -5.07 -21.99 4.73
N ILE A 391 -3.85 -22.22 5.20
CA ILE A 391 -3.24 -21.50 6.31
C ILE A 391 -2.04 -20.72 5.80
N ALA A 392 -2.02 -19.41 6.06
CA ALA A 392 -0.87 -18.55 5.78
C ALA A 392 -0.59 -17.61 6.96
N HIS A 393 0.52 -16.88 6.89
CA HIS A 393 0.97 -15.99 7.97
C HIS A 393 0.55 -14.52 7.77
N ARG A 394 0.27 -14.09 6.53
CA ARG A 394 -0.15 -12.72 6.18
C ARG A 394 -1.54 -12.71 5.54
N GLU A 395 -2.29 -11.64 5.78
CA GLU A 395 -3.65 -11.46 5.23
C GLU A 395 -3.65 -11.26 3.71
N ASP A 396 -2.67 -10.55 3.14
CA ASP A 396 -2.55 -10.38 1.68
C ASP A 396 -2.44 -11.73 0.93
N ILE A 397 -1.69 -12.67 1.51
CA ILE A 397 -1.54 -14.02 0.94
C ILE A 397 -2.89 -14.74 0.94
N LEU A 398 -3.68 -14.58 2.00
CA LEU A 398 -5.00 -15.19 2.08
C LEU A 398 -5.96 -14.57 1.05
N ALA A 399 -5.90 -13.26 0.82
CA ALA A 399 -6.68 -12.60 -0.22
C ALA A 399 -6.30 -13.09 -1.63
N GLN A 400 -5.00 -13.24 -1.90
CA GLN A 400 -4.50 -13.82 -3.16
C GLN A 400 -4.90 -15.29 -3.32
N ALA A 401 -4.76 -16.09 -2.26
CA ALA A 401 -5.21 -17.46 -2.24
C ALA A 401 -6.71 -17.57 -2.49
N ARG A 402 -7.54 -16.67 -1.93
CA ARG A 402 -8.97 -16.62 -2.28
C ARG A 402 -9.19 -16.44 -3.77
N ALA A 403 -8.50 -15.49 -4.40
CA ALA A 403 -8.62 -15.26 -5.84
C ALA A 403 -8.22 -16.51 -6.66
N THR A 404 -7.13 -17.17 -6.28
CA THR A 404 -6.68 -18.41 -6.92
C THR A 404 -7.67 -19.56 -6.75
N PHE A 405 -8.10 -19.83 -5.52
CA PHE A 405 -9.10 -20.88 -5.24
C PHE A 405 -10.43 -20.60 -5.92
N ARG A 406 -10.85 -19.33 -6.04
CA ARG A 406 -12.06 -18.93 -6.75
C ARG A 406 -11.99 -19.27 -8.24
N ARG A 407 -10.83 -19.11 -8.89
CA ARG A 407 -10.64 -19.48 -10.30
C ARG A 407 -10.77 -20.99 -10.53
N ILE A 408 -10.31 -21.81 -9.59
CA ILE A 408 -10.42 -23.28 -9.67
C ILE A 408 -11.77 -23.80 -9.19
N ARG A 409 -12.39 -23.13 -8.22
CA ARG A 409 -13.65 -23.51 -7.57
C ARG A 409 -14.64 -22.34 -7.61
N PRO A 410 -15.19 -21.99 -8.80
CA PRO A 410 -16.04 -20.80 -8.98
C PRO A 410 -17.36 -20.82 -8.19
N GLU A 411 -17.81 -22.02 -7.79
CA GLU A 411 -19.05 -22.25 -7.05
C GLU A 411 -18.85 -22.50 -5.56
N ALA A 412 -17.61 -22.70 -5.11
CA ALA A 412 -17.34 -22.96 -3.70
C ALA A 412 -17.62 -21.73 -2.84
N ARG A 413 -18.13 -21.92 -1.62
CA ARG A 413 -18.16 -20.88 -0.58
C ARG A 413 -16.76 -20.76 0.01
N ILE A 414 -16.10 -19.64 -0.24
CA ILE A 414 -14.72 -19.38 0.16
C ILE A 414 -14.70 -18.23 1.17
N ASN A 415 -14.32 -18.53 2.41
CA ASN A 415 -14.39 -17.57 3.51
C ASN A 415 -13.00 -17.25 4.07
N LEU A 416 -12.75 -15.97 4.33
CA LEU A 416 -11.61 -15.50 5.12
C LEU A 416 -11.94 -15.60 6.63
N TYR A 417 -11.18 -16.41 7.35
CA TYR A 417 -11.32 -16.60 8.79
C TYR A 417 -10.81 -15.39 9.57
N GLY A 418 -11.72 -14.55 10.06
CA GLY A 418 -11.37 -13.32 10.78
C GLY A 418 -12.45 -12.23 10.68
N ALA A 419 -13.17 -12.17 9.56
CA ALA A 419 -14.41 -11.40 9.43
C ALA A 419 -15.51 -12.06 10.27
N ARG A 420 -16.50 -11.29 10.75
CA ARG A 420 -17.53 -11.70 11.73
C ARG A 420 -18.54 -12.78 11.25
N HIS A 421 -18.12 -13.78 10.47
CA HIS A 421 -18.98 -14.74 9.76
C HIS A 421 -18.94 -16.16 10.33
N GLU A 422 -20.00 -16.92 10.04
CA GLU A 422 -20.15 -18.34 10.35
C GLU A 422 -19.28 -19.19 9.42
N HIS A 423 -18.09 -19.58 9.88
CA HIS A 423 -17.13 -20.35 9.06
C HIS A 423 -17.55 -21.79 8.77
N ARG A 424 -18.62 -22.29 9.41
CA ARG A 424 -19.02 -23.71 9.35
C ARG A 424 -19.64 -24.14 8.01
N ALA A 425 -20.17 -23.16 7.26
CA ALA A 425 -20.82 -23.39 5.96
C ALA A 425 -19.87 -23.27 4.76
N ALA A 426 -18.60 -22.90 4.96
CA ALA A 426 -17.65 -22.72 3.87
C ALA A 426 -17.08 -24.06 3.37
N ASP A 427 -16.85 -24.14 2.06
CA ASP A 427 -16.18 -25.26 1.40
C ASP A 427 -14.64 -25.04 1.44
N VAL A 428 -14.20 -23.77 1.40
CA VAL A 428 -12.80 -23.38 1.56
C VAL A 428 -12.69 -22.32 2.65
N VAL A 429 -11.85 -22.59 3.65
CA VAL A 429 -11.54 -21.65 4.73
C VAL A 429 -10.10 -21.18 4.60
N LEU A 430 -9.90 -19.87 4.55
CA LEU A 430 -8.59 -19.22 4.46
C LEU A 430 -8.30 -18.55 5.81
N ALA A 431 -7.29 -19.01 6.53
CA ALA A 431 -7.05 -18.57 7.91
C ALA A 431 -5.61 -18.15 8.18
N SER A 432 -5.44 -17.06 8.93
CA SER A 432 -4.11 -16.70 9.41
C SER A 432 -3.70 -17.58 10.58
N ILE A 433 -2.44 -18.02 10.61
CA ILE A 433 -1.93 -18.86 11.69
C ILE A 433 -2.03 -18.17 13.06
N GLN A 434 -1.84 -16.85 13.09
CA GLN A 434 -1.92 -16.05 14.33
C GLN A 434 -3.32 -16.08 14.94
N MET A 435 -4.36 -16.03 14.10
CA MET A 435 -5.74 -16.11 14.56
C MET A 435 -6.14 -17.54 14.91
N LEU A 436 -5.85 -18.49 14.02
CA LEU A 436 -6.28 -19.88 14.15
C LEU A 436 -5.62 -20.58 15.34
N SER A 437 -4.37 -20.27 15.65
CA SER A 437 -3.63 -20.91 16.75
C SER A 437 -4.10 -20.52 18.17
N ARG A 438 -5.06 -19.59 18.30
CA ARG A 438 -5.69 -19.24 19.58
C ARG A 438 -6.60 -20.39 20.02
N ARG A 439 -6.45 -20.89 21.26
CA ARG A 439 -7.15 -22.09 21.76
C ARG A 439 -8.67 -22.07 21.55
N SER A 440 -9.32 -20.94 21.88
CA SER A 440 -10.78 -20.80 21.73
C SER A 440 -11.23 -20.85 20.27
N ARG A 441 -10.43 -20.30 19.35
CA ARG A 441 -10.69 -20.31 17.91
C ARG A 441 -10.43 -21.68 17.31
N LEU A 442 -9.31 -22.30 17.64
CA LEU A 442 -8.97 -23.65 17.18
C LEU A 442 -10.04 -24.67 17.62
N ALA A 443 -10.47 -24.60 18.88
CA ALA A 443 -11.50 -25.49 19.43
C ALA A 443 -12.91 -25.25 18.87
N SER A 444 -13.12 -24.18 18.09
CA SER A 444 -14.41 -23.93 17.43
C SER A 444 -14.65 -24.80 16.20
N PHE A 445 -13.57 -25.39 15.66
CA PHE A 445 -13.57 -26.34 14.56
C PHE A 445 -13.57 -27.79 15.06
N GLY A 446 -14.07 -28.72 14.25
CA GLY A 446 -13.87 -30.15 14.49
C GLY A 446 -12.46 -30.59 14.05
N ARG A 447 -11.86 -31.56 14.76
CA ARG A 447 -10.53 -32.10 14.38
C ARG A 447 -10.51 -32.69 12.96
N ARG A 448 -11.62 -33.31 12.53
CA ARG A 448 -11.80 -33.90 11.19
C ARG A 448 -12.73 -33.08 10.31
N GLU A 449 -12.84 -31.78 10.57
CA GLU A 449 -13.74 -30.92 9.80
C GLU A 449 -13.26 -30.67 8.37
N PHE A 450 -11.95 -30.72 8.14
CA PHE A 450 -11.34 -30.47 6.84
C PHE A 450 -10.81 -31.78 6.24
N ASP A 451 -11.12 -32.02 4.97
CA ASP A 451 -10.59 -33.14 4.20
C ASP A 451 -9.14 -32.88 3.78
N TYR A 452 -8.82 -31.62 3.52
CA TYR A 452 -7.53 -31.20 3.00
C TYR A 452 -7.03 -29.94 3.72
N VAL A 453 -5.83 -29.99 4.30
CA VAL A 453 -5.22 -28.84 4.98
C VAL A 453 -3.94 -28.45 4.26
N VAL A 454 -3.86 -27.20 3.82
CA VAL A 454 -2.66 -26.59 3.25
C VAL A 454 -2.05 -25.66 4.28
N VAL A 455 -0.75 -25.79 4.49
CA VAL A 455 0.03 -24.90 5.34
C VAL A 455 1.12 -24.27 4.50
N ASP A 456 0.95 -23.00 4.16
CA ASP A 456 1.92 -22.22 3.43
C ASP A 456 3.04 -21.70 4.35
N GLU A 457 4.19 -21.44 3.75
CA GLU A 457 5.45 -21.17 4.45
C GLU A 457 5.74 -22.17 5.58
N PHE A 458 5.67 -23.45 5.23
CA PHE A 458 5.82 -24.58 6.15
C PHE A 458 7.16 -24.60 6.89
N HIS A 459 8.16 -23.86 6.43
CA HIS A 459 9.42 -23.67 7.14
C HIS A 459 9.25 -23.00 8.53
N HIS A 460 8.09 -22.41 8.81
CA HIS A 460 7.71 -21.93 10.14
C HIS A 460 7.11 -23.00 11.06
N ALA A 461 6.95 -24.25 10.61
CA ALA A 461 6.18 -25.28 11.31
C ALA A 461 6.68 -25.61 12.73
N HIS A 462 7.94 -25.33 13.08
CA HIS A 462 8.46 -25.50 14.45
C HIS A 462 7.87 -24.53 15.47
N ALA A 463 7.37 -23.37 15.03
CA ALA A 463 6.80 -22.40 15.93
C ALA A 463 5.61 -23.02 16.69
N ALA A 464 5.51 -22.72 18.00
CA ALA A 464 4.46 -23.30 18.84
C ALA A 464 3.04 -22.98 18.36
N SER A 465 2.85 -21.90 17.59
CA SER A 465 1.60 -21.57 16.91
C SER A 465 1.26 -22.55 15.79
N TYR A 466 2.24 -22.87 14.92
CA TYR A 466 2.09 -23.82 13.82
C TYR A 466 1.88 -25.24 14.33
N ARG A 467 2.77 -25.74 15.20
CA ARG A 467 2.66 -27.10 15.78
C ARG A 467 1.27 -27.36 16.35
N ARG A 468 0.76 -26.43 17.15
CA ARG A 468 -0.58 -26.54 17.76
C ARG A 468 -1.69 -26.74 16.74
N VAL A 469 -1.62 -26.07 15.59
CA VAL A 469 -2.65 -26.15 14.56
C VAL A 469 -2.49 -27.44 13.74
N ILE A 470 -1.25 -27.77 13.35
CA ILE A 470 -0.91 -28.98 12.59
C ILE A 470 -1.28 -30.25 13.37
N GLU A 471 -0.96 -30.31 14.67
CA GLU A 471 -1.26 -31.45 15.55
C GLU A 471 -2.76 -31.58 15.91
N TYR A 472 -3.51 -30.49 15.80
CA TYR A 472 -4.93 -30.48 16.15
C TYR A 472 -5.80 -31.13 15.08
N PHE A 473 -5.59 -30.76 13.82
CA PHE A 473 -6.39 -31.22 12.69
C PHE A 473 -5.96 -32.62 12.23
N GLU A 474 -6.93 -33.43 11.83
CA GLU A 474 -6.76 -34.80 11.33
C GLU A 474 -7.35 -34.94 9.91
N PRO A 475 -6.83 -34.20 8.91
CA PRO A 475 -7.40 -34.22 7.55
C PRO A 475 -7.13 -35.55 6.83
N ALA A 476 -7.82 -35.79 5.71
CA ALA A 476 -7.48 -36.89 4.82
C ALA A 476 -6.07 -36.69 4.25
N PHE A 477 -5.69 -35.45 3.94
CA PHE A 477 -4.32 -35.09 3.55
C PHE A 477 -3.88 -33.72 4.10
N LEU A 478 -2.65 -33.64 4.59
CA LEU A 478 -1.97 -32.39 4.97
C LEU A 478 -0.84 -32.08 3.99
N LEU A 479 -0.93 -30.93 3.33
CA LEU A 479 0.08 -30.42 2.41
C LEU A 479 0.86 -29.27 3.05
N GLY A 480 2.16 -29.47 3.27
CA GLY A 480 3.09 -28.39 3.57
C GLY A 480 3.65 -27.78 2.28
N LEU A 481 3.62 -26.46 2.15
CA LEU A 481 4.23 -25.72 1.04
C LEU A 481 5.31 -24.79 1.57
N THR A 482 6.50 -24.80 0.95
CA THR A 482 7.58 -23.85 1.30
C THR A 482 8.49 -23.59 0.10
N ALA A 483 9.11 -22.41 0.05
CA ALA A 483 10.19 -22.13 -0.90
C ALA A 483 11.57 -22.52 -0.35
N THR A 484 11.71 -22.55 0.97
CA THR A 484 12.97 -22.82 1.66
C THR A 484 12.78 -23.98 2.63
N PRO A 485 13.35 -25.16 2.38
CA PRO A 485 13.29 -26.27 3.35
C PRO A 485 14.32 -26.09 4.47
N GLU A 486 15.36 -25.28 4.28
CA GLU A 486 16.51 -25.20 5.19
C GLU A 486 16.36 -24.08 6.24
N ARG A 487 16.20 -24.50 7.50
CA ARG A 487 16.98 -23.98 8.63
C ARG A 487 17.91 -25.13 9.05
N SER A 488 18.97 -24.86 9.81
CA SER A 488 20.05 -25.77 10.23
C SER A 488 19.65 -27.12 10.87
N ASP A 489 18.34 -27.40 10.98
CA ASP A 489 17.74 -28.44 11.81
C ASP A 489 16.71 -29.28 11.00
N GLY A 490 16.76 -29.25 9.65
CA GLY A 490 15.74 -29.74 8.70
C GLY A 490 15.17 -31.16 8.87
N GLY A 491 15.69 -31.95 9.81
CA GLY A 491 15.09 -33.22 10.25
C GLY A 491 13.77 -33.07 11.03
N ASP A 492 13.47 -31.92 11.65
CA ASP A 492 12.29 -31.80 12.54
C ASP A 492 11.00 -31.28 11.86
N ILE A 493 11.04 -30.62 10.69
CA ILE A 493 9.81 -30.24 9.96
C ILE A 493 9.25 -31.39 9.12
N LEU A 494 10.11 -32.24 8.56
CA LEU A 494 9.69 -33.37 7.72
C LEU A 494 8.87 -34.37 8.56
N ALA A 495 9.20 -34.52 9.84
CA ALA A 495 8.45 -35.32 10.80
C ALA A 495 6.96 -34.92 10.88
N LEU A 496 6.64 -33.62 10.78
CA LEU A 496 5.25 -33.12 10.76
C LEU A 496 4.51 -33.48 9.46
N CYS A 497 5.26 -33.85 8.42
CA CYS A 497 4.77 -34.36 7.15
C CYS A 497 5.02 -35.87 6.98
N GLN A 498 5.11 -36.64 8.08
CA GLN A 498 5.34 -38.09 8.04
C GLN A 498 6.63 -38.50 7.32
N GLU A 499 7.68 -37.67 7.40
CA GLU A 499 8.95 -37.85 6.67
C GLU A 499 8.80 -37.85 5.14
N ASN A 500 7.69 -37.32 4.61
CA ASN A 500 7.41 -37.32 3.18
C ASN A 500 7.77 -35.99 2.52
N LEU A 501 8.99 -35.90 1.98
CA LEU A 501 9.32 -34.89 0.96
C LEU A 501 8.78 -35.37 -0.40
N VAL A 502 7.65 -34.82 -0.82
CA VAL A 502 6.91 -35.27 -2.00
C VAL A 502 7.55 -34.80 -3.30
N TYR A 503 7.94 -33.52 -3.34
CA TYR A 503 8.52 -32.92 -4.54
C TYR A 503 9.38 -31.70 -4.18
N ARG A 504 10.42 -31.45 -4.97
CA ARG A 504 11.31 -30.29 -4.83
C ARG A 504 11.66 -29.68 -6.19
N CYS A 505 11.34 -28.40 -6.37
CA CYS A 505 11.87 -27.55 -7.42
C CYS A 505 12.24 -26.19 -6.79
N ASP A 506 13.51 -26.02 -6.45
CA ASP A 506 14.01 -24.81 -5.82
C ASP A 506 14.35 -23.72 -6.85
N LEU A 507 14.85 -22.57 -6.37
CA LEU A 507 15.12 -21.39 -7.19
C LEU A 507 16.05 -21.72 -8.36
N TRP A 508 17.09 -22.52 -8.11
CA TRP A 508 18.08 -22.88 -9.13
C TRP A 508 17.50 -23.81 -10.17
N GLU A 509 16.69 -24.79 -9.75
CA GLU A 509 15.95 -25.66 -10.67
C GLU A 509 15.00 -24.86 -11.55
N GLY A 510 14.21 -23.95 -10.95
CA GLY A 510 13.26 -23.11 -11.67
C GLY A 510 13.92 -22.22 -12.73
N ILE A 511 15.09 -21.64 -12.41
CA ILE A 511 15.88 -20.85 -13.36
C ILE A 511 16.43 -21.75 -14.48
N ARG A 512 16.97 -22.93 -14.15
CA ARG A 512 17.56 -23.83 -15.16
C ARG A 512 16.52 -24.34 -16.17
N ARG A 513 15.28 -24.54 -15.72
CA ARG A 513 14.14 -24.94 -16.56
C ARG A 513 13.51 -23.77 -17.34
N GLY A 514 14.00 -22.54 -17.16
CA GLY A 514 13.44 -21.36 -17.84
C GLY A 514 12.07 -20.93 -17.31
N LEU A 515 11.65 -21.43 -16.14
CA LEU A 515 10.40 -21.03 -15.49
C LEU A 515 10.56 -19.79 -14.61
N LEU A 516 11.79 -19.47 -14.21
CA LEU A 516 12.14 -18.28 -13.43
C LEU A 516 13.21 -17.47 -14.16
N SER A 517 13.12 -16.15 -14.03
CA SER A 517 14.11 -15.23 -14.59
C SER A 517 15.48 -15.40 -13.92
N PRO A 518 16.59 -15.53 -14.68
CA PRO A 518 17.93 -15.50 -14.10
C PRO A 518 18.22 -14.11 -13.52
N PHE A 519 19.00 -14.05 -12.44
CA PHE A 519 19.34 -12.79 -11.77
C PHE A 519 20.85 -12.67 -11.53
N ARG A 520 21.29 -11.42 -11.31
CA ARG A 520 22.65 -11.11 -10.88
C ARG A 520 22.59 -10.48 -9.50
N TYR A 521 23.25 -11.12 -8.53
CA TYR A 521 23.32 -10.61 -7.16
C TYR A 521 24.58 -9.76 -6.97
N TYR A 522 24.40 -8.55 -6.46
CA TYR A 522 25.50 -7.64 -6.14
C TYR A 522 25.50 -7.33 -4.63
N GLY A 523 26.47 -7.87 -3.91
CA GLY A 523 26.78 -7.44 -2.54
C GLY A 523 27.43 -6.06 -2.59
N VAL A 524 26.72 -5.04 -2.12
CA VAL A 524 27.19 -3.66 -2.10
C VAL A 524 27.72 -3.33 -0.70
N PRO A 525 28.93 -2.75 -0.57
CA PRO A 525 29.44 -2.30 0.72
C PRO A 525 28.51 -1.28 1.38
N ASP A 526 28.21 -1.49 2.66
CA ASP A 526 27.37 -0.64 3.51
C ASP A 526 28.13 -0.41 4.82
N ASP A 527 28.45 0.84 5.13
CA ASP A 527 29.26 1.22 6.31
C ASP A 527 28.42 1.26 7.61
N VAL A 528 27.14 0.88 7.54
CA VAL A 528 26.28 0.79 8.73
C VAL A 528 26.76 -0.33 9.64
N ASP A 529 27.12 0.04 10.86
CA ASP A 529 27.41 -0.92 11.93
C ASP A 529 26.11 -1.46 12.55
N TYR A 530 25.66 -2.61 12.06
CA TYR A 530 24.48 -3.31 12.56
C TYR A 530 24.69 -3.97 13.93
N GLN A 531 25.93 -4.15 14.40
CA GLN A 531 26.20 -4.85 15.67
C GLN A 531 25.72 -4.06 16.88
N ASN A 532 25.76 -2.73 16.77
CA ASN A 532 25.39 -1.81 17.84
C ASN A 532 23.90 -1.42 17.84
N ILE A 533 23.09 -2.00 16.94
CA ILE A 533 21.66 -1.74 16.89
C ILE A 533 20.95 -2.75 17.81
N PRO A 534 20.21 -2.28 18.84
CA PRO A 534 19.57 -3.17 19.81
C PRO A 534 18.48 -4.02 19.15
N TRP A 535 18.26 -5.20 19.74
CA TRP A 535 17.20 -6.12 19.31
C TRP A 535 15.96 -5.96 20.20
N ARG A 536 14.79 -6.10 19.59
CA ARG A 536 13.51 -6.19 20.29
C ARG A 536 12.86 -7.53 19.98
N GLY A 537 13.10 -8.51 20.85
CA GLY A 537 12.74 -9.91 20.58
C GLY A 537 13.67 -10.53 19.54
N HIS A 538 13.12 -10.94 18.40
CA HIS A 538 13.87 -11.59 17.30
C HIS A 538 14.14 -10.67 16.10
N ARG A 539 13.91 -9.37 16.24
CA ARG A 539 14.11 -8.37 15.18
C ARG A 539 14.89 -7.18 15.72
N PHE A 540 15.45 -6.37 14.83
CA PHE A 540 16.06 -5.10 15.23
C PHE A 540 15.00 -4.17 15.84
N ASP A 541 15.42 -3.30 16.77
CA ASP A 541 14.58 -2.17 17.16
C ASP A 541 14.41 -1.24 15.94
N GLU A 542 13.20 -1.22 15.38
CA GLU A 542 12.88 -0.50 14.15
C GLU A 542 13.27 0.98 14.20
N LYS A 543 13.09 1.65 15.36
CA LYS A 543 13.39 3.08 15.51
C LYS A 543 14.89 3.32 15.46
N GLN A 544 15.67 2.49 16.15
CA GLN A 544 17.13 2.57 16.11
C GLN A 544 17.65 2.20 14.72
N LEU A 545 17.18 1.10 14.13
CA LEU A 545 17.57 0.69 12.79
C LEU A 545 17.34 1.81 11.78
N THR A 546 16.13 2.41 11.78
CA THR A 546 15.79 3.54 10.90
C THR A 546 16.75 4.71 11.06
N ARG A 547 17.15 5.05 12.30
CA ARG A 547 18.09 6.15 12.55
C ARG A 547 19.47 5.89 11.93
N HIS A 548 19.93 4.64 11.94
CA HIS A 548 21.21 4.25 11.37
C HIS A 548 21.19 4.17 9.85
N VAL A 549 20.06 3.78 9.25
CA VAL A 549 19.97 3.58 7.80
C VAL A 549 19.40 4.77 7.01
N ALA A 550 18.55 5.60 7.60
CA ALA A 550 17.98 6.79 6.96
C ALA A 550 18.93 8.00 7.07
N THR A 551 20.13 7.87 6.51
CA THR A 551 21.17 8.91 6.51
C THR A 551 21.49 9.35 5.08
N LEU A 552 21.91 10.61 4.90
CA LEU A 552 22.28 11.13 3.59
C LEU A 552 23.44 10.35 2.96
N ALA A 553 24.47 10.01 3.76
CA ALA A 553 25.63 9.25 3.28
C ALA A 553 25.22 7.87 2.72
N ARG A 554 24.34 7.14 3.42
CA ARG A 554 23.87 5.84 2.92
C ARG A 554 22.96 5.99 1.69
N ALA A 555 22.10 7.01 1.66
CA ALA A 555 21.26 7.30 0.49
C ALA A 555 22.09 7.69 -0.75
N GLU A 556 23.18 8.44 -0.56
CA GLU A 556 24.15 8.76 -1.61
C GLU A 556 24.84 7.51 -2.16
N ASN A 557 25.32 6.64 -1.28
CA ASN A 557 25.86 5.33 -1.70
C ASN A 557 24.78 4.55 -2.46
N ALA A 558 23.57 4.39 -1.92
CA ALA A 558 22.49 3.67 -2.59
C ALA A 558 22.19 4.21 -4.00
N LEU A 559 22.14 5.54 -4.16
CA LEU A 559 21.94 6.20 -5.45
C LEU A 559 23.11 5.99 -6.41
N GLU A 560 24.35 6.04 -5.93
CA GLU A 560 25.53 5.77 -6.75
C GLU A 560 25.50 4.33 -7.29
N GLN A 561 25.17 3.37 -6.44
CA GLN A 561 25.14 1.95 -6.80
C GLN A 561 23.94 1.65 -7.72
N TYR A 562 22.81 2.33 -7.50
CA TYR A 562 21.65 2.33 -8.38
C TYR A 562 22.04 2.80 -9.79
N ARG A 563 22.63 3.99 -9.92
CA ARG A 563 23.06 4.54 -11.23
C ARG A 563 24.06 3.66 -11.98
N LYS A 564 24.85 2.86 -11.26
CA LYS A 564 25.84 1.94 -11.85
C LYS A 564 25.23 0.64 -12.37
N ARG A 565 24.13 0.16 -11.80
CA ARG A 565 23.70 -1.24 -11.96
C ARG A 565 22.21 -1.44 -12.21
N ALA A 566 21.36 -0.52 -11.78
CA ALA A 566 19.92 -0.66 -11.93
C ALA A 566 19.52 -0.61 -13.40
N GLY A 567 18.48 -1.36 -13.73
CA GLY A 567 17.72 -1.22 -14.95
C GLY A 567 16.73 -0.06 -14.86
N LYS A 568 15.62 -0.19 -15.57
CA LYS A 568 14.63 0.88 -15.73
C LYS A 568 13.58 0.89 -14.63
N ARG A 569 13.27 -0.27 -14.02
CA ARG A 569 12.08 -0.45 -13.18
C ARG A 569 12.48 -1.13 -11.89
N THR A 570 12.52 -0.34 -10.82
CA THR A 570 13.12 -0.76 -9.56
C THR A 570 12.11 -0.83 -8.43
N LEU A 571 12.13 -1.95 -7.71
CA LEU A 571 11.45 -2.11 -6.44
C LEU A 571 12.48 -2.11 -5.30
N ALA A 572 12.32 -1.22 -4.32
CA ALA A 572 13.28 -1.02 -3.24
C ALA A 572 12.66 -1.29 -1.87
N PHE A 573 13.19 -2.26 -1.12
CA PHE A 573 12.66 -2.65 0.19
C PHE A 573 13.37 -1.91 1.33
N CYS A 574 12.62 -1.09 2.06
CA CYS A 574 13.07 -0.30 3.20
C CYS A 574 12.70 -0.94 4.53
N CYS A 575 13.34 -0.52 5.62
CA CYS A 575 13.15 -1.11 6.95
C CYS A 575 11.98 -0.50 7.75
N SER A 576 11.47 0.66 7.34
CA SER A 576 10.37 1.36 8.02
C SER A 576 9.74 2.39 7.10
N VAL A 577 8.49 2.78 7.39
CA VAL A 577 7.75 3.83 6.66
C VAL A 577 8.58 5.09 6.49
N ARG A 578 9.18 5.56 7.58
CA ARG A 578 10.05 6.76 7.57
C ARG A 578 11.25 6.60 6.64
N HIS A 579 11.85 5.41 6.57
CA HIS A 579 12.98 5.16 5.68
C HIS A 579 12.53 5.17 4.21
N ALA A 580 11.38 4.58 3.87
CA ALA A 580 10.86 4.63 2.50
C ALA A 580 10.54 6.05 2.04
N ASP A 581 9.87 6.84 2.89
CA ASP A 581 9.59 8.26 2.60
C ASP A 581 10.88 9.06 2.41
N PHE A 582 11.85 8.87 3.31
CA PHE A 582 13.17 9.51 3.20
C PHE A 582 13.88 9.17 1.88
N MET A 583 13.87 7.90 1.47
CA MET A 583 14.51 7.48 0.22
C MET A 583 13.79 8.01 -1.02
N ARG A 584 12.45 7.99 -1.02
CA ARG A 584 11.64 8.61 -2.08
C ARG A 584 12.01 10.08 -2.25
N ASP A 585 11.99 10.84 -1.15
CA ASP A 585 12.22 12.28 -1.17
C ASP A 585 13.66 12.60 -1.61
N PHE A 586 14.64 11.82 -1.12
CA PHE A 586 16.02 11.92 -1.55
C PHE A 586 16.19 11.64 -3.05
N PHE A 587 15.58 10.57 -3.58
CA PHE A 587 15.67 10.23 -5.00
C PHE A 587 14.99 11.29 -5.88
N ARG A 588 13.82 11.81 -5.46
CA ARG A 588 13.13 12.92 -6.14
C ARG A 588 14.00 14.19 -6.18
N ALA A 589 14.62 14.55 -5.06
CA ALA A 589 15.53 15.70 -4.98
C ALA A 589 16.76 15.56 -5.90
N LYS A 590 17.10 14.33 -6.31
CA LYS A 590 18.19 14.02 -7.25
C LYS A 590 17.71 13.82 -8.69
N GLY A 591 16.45 14.14 -8.98
CA GLY A 591 15.85 14.14 -10.31
C GLY A 591 15.26 12.81 -10.78
N LEU A 592 15.08 11.83 -9.88
CA LEU A 592 14.45 10.54 -10.21
C LEU A 592 12.96 10.55 -9.90
N ARG A 593 12.18 9.83 -10.70
CA ARG A 593 10.75 9.63 -10.48
C ARG A 593 10.57 8.50 -9.50
N ALA A 594 10.38 8.82 -8.22
CA ALA A 594 10.23 7.85 -7.15
C ALA A 594 8.86 7.92 -6.48
N ALA A 595 8.40 6.80 -5.92
CA ALA A 595 7.23 6.72 -5.04
C ALA A 595 7.56 5.92 -3.77
N SER A 596 6.83 6.15 -2.67
CA SER A 596 6.86 5.33 -1.45
C SER A 596 5.50 4.69 -1.21
N VAL A 597 5.45 3.37 -1.11
CA VAL A 597 4.19 2.61 -0.89
C VAL A 597 4.29 1.81 0.41
N HIS A 598 3.39 2.09 1.35
CA HIS A 598 3.38 1.48 2.69
C HIS A 598 2.01 1.64 3.38
N SER A 599 1.88 1.18 4.63
CA SER A 599 0.61 1.24 5.38
C SER A 599 0.33 2.58 6.07
N GLY A 600 1.31 3.48 6.16
CA GLY A 600 1.15 4.82 6.75
C GLY A 600 0.38 5.81 5.88
N ALA A 601 -0.16 6.86 6.50
CA ALA A 601 -0.97 7.90 5.84
C ALA A 601 -0.23 8.71 4.76
N SER A 602 1.10 8.73 4.78
CA SER A 602 1.96 9.36 3.76
C SER A 602 2.18 8.51 2.51
N SER A 603 1.56 7.33 2.41
CA SER A 603 1.78 6.40 1.30
C SER A 603 1.28 6.99 0.00
N ASP A 604 2.08 6.84 -1.05
CA ASP A 604 1.61 7.00 -2.42
C ASP A 604 0.60 5.86 -2.74
N PRO A 605 -0.38 6.07 -3.64
CA PRO A 605 -1.38 5.07 -4.00
C PRO A 605 -0.71 3.85 -4.63
N ARG A 606 -0.99 2.67 -4.09
CA ARG A 606 -0.31 1.41 -4.48
C ARG A 606 -0.59 1.07 -5.94
N ALA A 607 -1.86 1.00 -6.34
CA ALA A 607 -2.27 0.56 -7.66
C ALA A 607 -1.67 1.45 -8.75
N LEU A 608 -1.81 2.77 -8.61
CA LEU A 608 -1.28 3.73 -9.57
C LEU A 608 0.25 3.79 -9.58
N SER A 609 0.90 3.61 -8.43
CA SER A 609 2.37 3.57 -8.37
C SER A 609 2.94 2.35 -9.10
N LEU A 610 2.31 1.17 -8.95
CA LEU A 610 2.71 -0.04 -9.68
C LEU A 610 2.41 0.06 -11.17
N GLN A 611 1.25 0.61 -11.56
CA GLN A 611 0.93 0.86 -12.97
C GLN A 611 1.97 1.77 -13.62
N ARG A 612 2.31 2.90 -12.97
CA ARG A 612 3.32 3.84 -13.45
C ARG A 612 4.73 3.24 -13.46
N LEU A 613 5.05 2.36 -12.52
CA LEU A 613 6.31 1.61 -12.55
C LEU A 613 6.38 0.67 -13.76
N ALA A 614 5.31 -0.09 -14.04
CA ALA A 614 5.22 -0.97 -15.20
C ALA A 614 5.37 -0.18 -16.53
N ALA A 615 4.63 0.92 -16.65
CA ALA A 615 4.70 1.84 -17.80
C ALA A 615 6.08 2.52 -17.95
N GLY A 616 6.89 2.57 -16.88
CA GLY A 616 8.16 3.29 -16.87
C GLY A 616 8.01 4.79 -16.66
N ASP A 617 6.89 5.23 -16.10
CA ASP A 617 6.63 6.60 -15.63
C ASP A 617 7.24 6.88 -14.25
N ILE A 618 7.50 5.83 -13.49
CA ILE A 618 8.24 5.84 -12.22
C ILE A 618 9.49 4.97 -12.39
N ASP A 619 10.63 5.45 -11.90
CA ASP A 619 11.91 4.74 -11.94
C ASP A 619 12.05 3.77 -10.75
N VAL A 620 11.59 4.19 -9.57
CA VAL A 620 11.77 3.44 -8.30
C VAL A 620 10.53 3.53 -7.41
N VAL A 621 10.07 2.39 -6.90
CA VAL A 621 9.09 2.32 -5.80
C VAL A 621 9.78 1.83 -4.53
N PHE A 622 9.79 2.66 -3.49
CA PHE A 622 10.27 2.31 -2.15
C PHE A 622 9.13 1.73 -1.32
N ALA A 623 9.31 0.54 -0.76
CA ALA A 623 8.25 -0.19 -0.07
C ALA A 623 8.68 -0.72 1.29
N VAL A 624 7.72 -0.84 2.21
CA VAL A 624 7.91 -1.35 3.56
C VAL A 624 6.77 -2.29 3.87
N ASP A 625 7.10 -3.54 4.18
CA ASP A 625 6.16 -4.62 4.53
C ASP A 625 5.05 -4.94 3.51
N MET A 626 4.90 -4.10 2.50
CA MET A 626 4.19 -4.33 1.26
C MET A 626 5.08 -5.10 0.30
N PHE A 627 4.47 -5.80 -0.66
CA PHE A 627 5.17 -6.38 -1.82
C PHE A 627 6.15 -7.53 -1.57
N ASN A 628 6.33 -7.95 -0.31
CA ASN A 628 7.19 -9.10 0.00
C ASN A 628 6.68 -10.40 -0.66
N GLU A 629 5.38 -10.47 -0.97
CA GLU A 629 4.77 -11.55 -1.76
C GLU A 629 3.64 -10.96 -2.64
N GLY A 630 3.58 -11.39 -3.92
CA GLY A 630 2.48 -11.09 -4.86
C GLY A 630 2.44 -9.68 -5.46
N VAL A 631 3.60 -9.07 -5.72
CA VAL A 631 3.69 -8.02 -6.76
C VAL A 631 3.75 -8.70 -8.11
N ASP A 632 2.75 -8.44 -8.93
CA ASP A 632 2.71 -8.89 -10.32
C ASP A 632 3.03 -7.72 -11.24
N VAL A 633 4.31 -7.36 -11.29
CA VAL A 633 4.85 -6.40 -12.26
C VAL A 633 6.03 -7.09 -12.95
N PRO A 634 5.78 -7.86 -14.02
CA PRO A 634 6.81 -8.63 -14.71
C PRO A 634 7.95 -7.78 -15.27
N GLU A 635 7.71 -6.49 -15.52
CA GLU A 635 8.69 -5.55 -16.05
C GLU A 635 9.74 -5.10 -15.02
N ILE A 636 9.59 -5.44 -13.73
CA ILE A 636 10.60 -5.14 -12.71
C ILE A 636 11.90 -5.85 -13.09
N ASP A 637 12.96 -5.07 -13.31
CA ASP A 637 14.29 -5.56 -13.69
C ASP A 637 15.32 -5.39 -12.58
N THR A 638 14.96 -4.67 -11.50
CA THR A 638 15.87 -4.35 -10.40
C THR A 638 15.17 -4.47 -9.05
N VAL A 639 15.79 -5.20 -8.13
CA VAL A 639 15.39 -5.24 -6.72
C VAL A 639 16.50 -4.65 -5.85
N MET A 640 16.17 -3.62 -5.08
CA MET A 640 17.09 -3.01 -4.10
C MET A 640 16.70 -3.44 -2.70
N MET A 641 17.62 -4.09 -1.99
CA MET A 641 17.44 -4.45 -0.58
C MET A 641 18.11 -3.39 0.30
N LEU A 642 17.33 -2.42 0.78
CA LEU A 642 17.82 -1.33 1.65
C LEU A 642 17.62 -1.61 3.14
N ARG A 643 17.10 -2.78 3.48
CA ARG A 643 16.95 -3.30 4.84
C ARG A 643 17.85 -4.52 5.07
N PRO A 644 18.31 -4.76 6.31
CA PRO A 644 18.99 -5.99 6.63
C PRO A 644 18.05 -7.20 6.44
N THR A 645 18.59 -8.31 5.96
CA THR A 645 17.89 -9.60 5.93
C THR A 645 18.02 -10.27 7.29
N GLU A 646 16.92 -10.39 8.03
CA GLU A 646 16.91 -10.95 9.39
C GLU A 646 16.88 -12.50 9.41
N SER A 647 16.70 -13.16 8.26
CA SER A 647 16.86 -14.60 8.12
C SER A 647 18.32 -14.93 7.81
N ARG A 648 18.90 -15.89 8.52
CA ARG A 648 20.13 -16.57 8.06
C ARG A 648 19.76 -17.32 6.78
N LEU A 649 20.50 -17.07 5.70
CA LEU A 649 20.57 -17.98 4.55
C LEU A 649 21.03 -19.36 5.02
#